data_AF-A0A1Q3SKI7-F1
#
_entry.id   AF-A0A1Q3SKI7-F1
#
_cell.length_a   1.000
_cell.length_b   1.000
_cell.length_c   1.000
_cell.angle_alpha   90.00
_cell.angle_beta   90.00
_cell.angle_gamma   90.00
#
_symmetry.space_group_name_H-M   'P 1'
#
loop_
_entity.id
_entity.type
_entity.pdbx_description
1 polymer ?
#
loop_
_entity_poly.entity_id
_entity_poly.type
_entity_poly.pdbx_seq_one_letter_code
_entity_poly.pdbx_strand_id
1 'polypeptide(L)'
;MEKLTKHNWLNLNSKPFLKFFRLINTSLFIALLLLTLAGSVHGQVQAAGPQFVKVQGNNLVLNGQPIKLKGHNFYPFQNPWAAMWQNWQGPEVAAEVGQAAILGDNVLRVLVPYDPSTGWTDAKTGQVNPVYLAELRQMVQIAAGQGMKVIITLFDFYDGWPPAGSAEEAANLTYLATIVGAFAGDDRVLSWDIHNEPDFYPRWTQQKQPDAVLDWTARMRQAISNIDSNHLITVGVGFYEDIWYQDSQGRSFAGLSDYISLHSYNALDFGNEVYHIREHTSKPILLEETGWPTGPTLQDANFTETEQLKVYQQAIQTVTGQNLVGLLGWVLRDQVPGSLIDLDQKQNYYGIERRDGTLKPAALVFRDQLQVSPFTAAASSAEPLTSQNDPNQNPADYFPQTGHYLSSPLAELWRRAGGETIFGLPLTDAYVDRVGTDGTSDGPGARIVQYFEKARFEYYPARLHEPGFKNFSHISKYFYLVDFGTLGKEIGGSDVPESAKAVQQRKGPDTSAYHYFDSTGHDLAAPFLDFWNNNYGAKLFGNPISQPFNRDGQILQYFENALLEYDPTAPNPVVTVAPLGKQELAAKGIPVGSPADLAPASFTDPSFQHTWRRTDLPVQAGQASRSWLWGPQGFATALEPYAEADHNGWRLVEYFDKSRMEITHSDGNNQDKYFVTNGLLVKELISGQLQTGDNRFESRPPAQVAIAGDPLEVNPDAPTYAAWQSVTGDASRTTSKTGQPVTVTLDKAGQVGQLDPASPEAGLVRQGSYIPETGHNIPDVFWRYLTQNQGPLLTGPGPELTTGDVVDWLYSTGLPLSEAFWVNTRVGGVEQPVLVQPFERRVLTYTPSNPAAYQVEMGNVGRHYYQWRYLNSIPAS
;
A
#
# COMPACT_ATOMS: atom_id res chain seq x y z
N MET A 1 42.51 4.98 46.07
CA MET A 1 42.37 4.40 47.43
C MET A 1 41.82 3.00 47.24
N GLU A 2 42.37 1.88 47.71
CA GLU A 2 43.44 1.55 48.65
C GLU A 2 43.80 0.07 48.40
N LYS A 3 45.05 -0.34 48.67
CA LYS A 3 45.55 -1.72 48.50
C LYS A 3 44.83 -2.70 49.43
N LEU A 4 44.72 -3.97 49.02
CA LEU A 4 44.93 -5.11 49.94
C LEU A 4 45.29 -6.41 49.19
N THR A 5 46.19 -7.14 49.83
CA THR A 5 47.09 -8.19 49.32
C THR A 5 46.74 -9.59 49.85
N LYS A 6 47.35 -10.62 49.21
CA LYS A 6 47.65 -12.03 49.63
C LYS A 6 46.71 -13.08 49.04
N HIS A 7 47.05 -13.80 47.95
CA HIS A 7 48.02 -14.90 47.76
C HIS A 7 47.89 -16.09 48.73
N ASN A 8 47.48 -17.24 48.16
CA ASN A 8 47.94 -18.58 48.55
C ASN A 8 48.17 -19.43 47.28
N TRP A 9 49.30 -20.15 47.29
CA TRP A 9 49.93 -20.90 46.20
C TRP A 9 49.98 -22.40 46.53
N LEU A 10 50.27 -23.21 45.49
CA LEU A 10 50.66 -24.65 45.41
C LEU A 10 49.49 -25.58 45.00
N ASN A 11 49.55 -26.41 43.95
CA ASN A 11 50.63 -27.14 43.28
C ASN A 11 50.25 -27.47 41.80
N LEU A 12 51.10 -27.20 40.80
CA LEU A 12 51.99 -28.13 40.03
C LEU A 12 51.29 -29.19 39.13
N ASN A 13 51.23 -28.95 37.81
CA ASN A 13 52.15 -29.58 36.83
C ASN A 13 51.93 -29.12 35.35
N SER A 14 53.07 -28.81 34.70
CA SER A 14 53.44 -28.86 33.26
C SER A 14 52.69 -28.05 32.16
N LYS A 15 53.26 -26.85 31.90
CA LYS A 15 53.49 -25.98 30.69
C LYS A 15 53.37 -26.58 29.25
N PRO A 16 53.48 -25.80 28.13
CA PRO A 16 53.83 -24.35 27.91
C PRO A 16 52.95 -23.60 26.84
N PHE A 17 53.01 -22.27 26.64
CA PHE A 17 53.82 -21.50 25.66
C PHE A 17 53.31 -20.03 25.69
N LEU A 18 54.03 -18.94 25.98
CA LEU A 18 55.20 -18.23 25.43
C LEU A 18 55.02 -17.42 24.12
N LYS A 19 54.83 -16.12 24.37
CA LYS A 19 54.91 -14.86 23.61
C LYS A 19 55.88 -14.77 22.41
N PHE A 20 55.29 -14.35 21.30
CA PHE A 20 55.57 -13.23 20.37
C PHE A 20 56.88 -12.42 20.35
N PHE A 21 57.28 -12.17 19.08
CA PHE A 21 57.99 -11.04 18.46
C PHE A 21 59.54 -10.98 18.47
N ARG A 22 60.16 -11.45 17.38
CA ARG A 22 60.62 -10.64 16.22
C ARG A 22 61.57 -11.47 15.33
N LEU A 23 61.22 -11.68 14.06
CA LEU A 23 62.04 -11.36 12.88
C LEU A 23 61.46 -12.00 11.60
N ILE A 24 61.30 -11.11 10.62
CA ILE A 24 61.19 -11.23 9.18
C ILE A 24 61.89 -12.47 8.58
N ASN A 25 61.28 -13.02 7.51
CA ASN A 25 61.76 -14.05 6.57
C ASN A 25 61.56 -15.54 6.91
N THR A 26 60.30 -16.00 6.99
CA THR A 26 59.97 -17.41 6.59
C THR A 26 58.48 -17.65 6.25
N SER A 27 57.73 -16.68 5.72
CA SER A 27 56.28 -16.88 5.48
C SER A 27 55.90 -17.27 4.05
N LEU A 28 56.85 -17.38 3.12
CA LEU A 28 56.57 -17.82 1.73
C LEU A 28 56.74 -19.32 1.47
N PHE A 29 57.12 -20.14 2.46
CA PHE A 29 57.36 -21.59 2.26
C PHE A 29 56.39 -22.53 2.99
N ILE A 30 55.45 -22.03 3.79
CA ILE A 30 54.40 -22.85 4.44
C ILE A 30 53.05 -22.74 3.71
N ALA A 31 52.82 -21.68 2.94
CA ALA A 31 51.63 -21.56 2.10
C ALA A 31 51.60 -22.60 0.95
N LEU A 32 52.75 -23.16 0.55
CA LEU A 32 52.83 -24.16 -0.52
C LEU A 32 52.74 -25.63 -0.04
N LEU A 33 52.81 -25.91 1.26
CA LEU A 33 52.71 -27.28 1.80
C LEU A 33 51.33 -27.61 2.40
N LEU A 34 50.51 -26.60 2.72
CA LEU A 34 49.10 -26.79 3.07
C LEU A 34 48.18 -26.91 1.83
N LEU A 35 48.72 -26.66 0.63
CA LEU A 35 48.04 -26.85 -0.65
C LEU A 35 48.23 -28.25 -1.26
N THR A 36 48.93 -29.17 -0.57
CA THR A 36 49.19 -30.54 -1.08
C THR A 36 48.62 -31.67 -0.21
N LEU A 37 47.80 -31.38 0.80
CA LEU A 37 47.00 -32.38 1.55
C LEU A 37 45.49 -32.17 1.46
N ALA A 38 45.01 -31.25 0.61
CA ALA A 38 43.60 -31.10 0.25
C ALA A 38 43.23 -31.87 -1.04
N GLY A 39 44.01 -32.90 -1.37
CA GLY A 39 43.70 -33.84 -2.45
C GLY A 39 42.79 -34.96 -1.95
N SER A 40 41.63 -35.09 -2.60
CA SER A 40 40.70 -36.23 -2.52
C SER A 40 39.96 -36.49 -1.20
N VAL A 41 39.05 -35.57 -0.86
CA VAL A 41 37.68 -35.96 -0.49
C VAL A 41 36.72 -35.07 -1.28
N HIS A 42 36.51 -35.41 -2.56
CA HIS A 42 35.24 -35.06 -3.21
C HIS A 42 34.18 -35.98 -2.62
N GLY A 43 33.80 -35.74 -1.36
CA GLY A 43 32.50 -36.16 -0.90
C GLY A 43 31.50 -35.35 -1.71
N GLN A 44 30.74 -36.01 -2.58
CA GLN A 44 29.52 -35.41 -3.09
C GLN A 44 28.76 -34.87 -1.88
N VAL A 45 28.58 -33.54 -1.78
CA VAL A 45 27.54 -32.99 -0.92
C VAL A 45 26.25 -33.44 -1.58
N GLN A 46 25.79 -34.61 -1.17
CA GLN A 46 24.45 -35.08 -1.48
C GLN A 46 23.53 -33.99 -0.93
N ALA A 47 22.76 -33.33 -1.80
CA ALA A 47 21.74 -32.39 -1.36
C ALA A 47 20.93 -33.10 -0.26
N ALA A 48 20.86 -32.49 0.93
CA ALA A 48 20.01 -33.03 1.98
C ALA A 48 18.60 -33.16 1.39
N GLY A 49 17.99 -34.35 1.51
CA GLY A 49 16.63 -34.55 1.03
C GLY A 49 15.63 -33.59 1.72
N PRO A 50 14.38 -33.54 1.24
CA PRO A 50 13.35 -32.65 1.78
C PRO A 50 13.25 -32.73 3.31
N GLN A 51 13.13 -31.59 3.98
CA GLN A 51 13.13 -31.46 5.43
C GLN A 51 11.77 -30.99 5.95
N PHE A 52 11.01 -31.96 6.47
CA PHE A 52 9.68 -31.72 7.02
C PHE A 52 9.73 -31.38 8.52
N VAL A 53 8.87 -30.44 8.92
CA VAL A 53 8.66 -30.06 10.32
C VAL A 53 7.94 -31.21 11.04
N LYS A 54 8.33 -31.48 12.29
CA LYS A 54 7.70 -32.49 13.15
C LYS A 54 7.33 -31.91 14.50
N VAL A 55 6.42 -32.58 15.21
CA VAL A 55 6.07 -32.26 16.60
C VAL A 55 6.99 -33.03 17.54
N GLN A 56 7.55 -32.34 18.54
CA GLN A 56 8.29 -32.97 19.64
C GLN A 56 7.89 -32.32 20.97
N GLY A 57 7.03 -33.01 21.73
CA GLY A 57 6.41 -32.45 22.93
C GLY A 57 5.59 -31.21 22.57
N ASN A 58 5.86 -30.10 23.25
CA ASN A 58 5.20 -28.81 23.00
C ASN A 58 5.92 -27.92 21.97
N ASN A 59 6.87 -28.47 21.21
CA ASN A 59 7.64 -27.72 20.20
C ASN A 59 7.42 -28.28 18.79
N LEU A 60 7.61 -27.41 17.82
CA LEU A 60 7.88 -27.80 16.44
C LEU A 60 9.39 -27.95 16.26
N VAL A 61 9.82 -28.97 15.54
CA VAL A 61 11.24 -29.24 15.29
C VAL A 61 11.50 -29.45 13.80
N LEU A 62 12.64 -28.93 13.33
CA LEU A 62 13.20 -29.17 12.02
C LEU A 62 14.61 -29.73 12.20
N ASN A 63 14.89 -30.92 11.64
CA ASN A 63 16.14 -31.65 11.87
C ASN A 63 16.50 -31.83 13.37
N GLY A 64 15.48 -32.03 14.21
CA GLY A 64 15.64 -32.19 15.65
C GLY A 64 15.97 -30.90 16.40
N GLN A 65 15.97 -29.74 15.75
CA GLN A 65 16.12 -28.44 16.40
C GLN A 65 14.76 -27.76 16.56
N PRO A 66 14.44 -27.22 17.74
CA PRO A 66 13.23 -26.42 17.94
C PRO A 66 13.20 -25.22 16.98
N ILE A 67 12.03 -24.98 16.39
CA ILE A 67 11.77 -23.81 15.55
C ILE A 67 10.62 -23.00 16.14
N LYS A 68 10.60 -21.71 15.80
CA LYS A 68 9.49 -20.80 16.07
C LYS A 68 8.96 -20.25 14.76
N LEU A 69 7.66 -19.99 14.73
CA LEU A 69 6.94 -19.47 13.59
C LEU A 69 6.58 -18.01 13.84
N LYS A 70 6.85 -17.17 12.86
CA LYS A 70 6.44 -15.76 12.85
C LYS A 70 5.98 -15.45 11.43
N GLY A 71 4.79 -14.90 11.30
CA GLY A 71 4.21 -14.74 9.98
C GLY A 71 2.96 -13.89 9.94
N HIS A 72 2.32 -13.92 8.78
CA HIS A 72 1.01 -13.36 8.55
C HIS A 72 0.11 -14.31 7.78
N ASN A 73 -1.18 -14.12 7.97
CA ASN A 73 -2.20 -14.51 6.99
C ASN A 73 -2.05 -13.58 5.79
N PHE A 74 -1.84 -14.16 4.61
CA PHE A 74 -1.41 -13.41 3.45
C PHE A 74 -2.51 -13.26 2.41
N TYR A 75 -2.77 -12.01 2.05
CA TYR A 75 -3.56 -11.58 0.91
C TYR A 75 -2.85 -10.38 0.25
N PRO A 76 -2.76 -10.34 -1.09
CA PRO A 76 -2.15 -9.22 -1.77
C PRO A 76 -3.04 -7.98 -1.70
N PHE A 77 -2.41 -6.84 -1.43
CA PHE A 77 -3.05 -5.54 -1.22
C PHE A 77 -4.22 -5.20 -2.16
N GLN A 78 -4.03 -5.41 -3.47
CA GLN A 78 -5.02 -5.04 -4.50
C GLN A 78 -6.11 -6.08 -4.70
N ASN A 79 -5.81 -7.36 -4.42
CA ASN A 79 -6.66 -8.49 -4.77
C ASN A 79 -6.84 -9.40 -3.55
N PRO A 80 -7.43 -8.93 -2.44
CA PRO A 80 -7.63 -9.76 -1.27
C PRO A 80 -8.68 -10.87 -1.50
N TRP A 81 -8.77 -11.78 -0.53
CA TRP A 81 -9.77 -12.85 -0.51
C TRP A 81 -9.68 -13.75 -1.75
N ALA A 82 -10.82 -14.15 -2.30
CA ALA A 82 -10.87 -14.96 -3.52
C ALA A 82 -10.32 -14.22 -4.77
N ALA A 83 -10.25 -12.88 -4.76
CA ALA A 83 -9.77 -12.09 -5.90
C ALA A 83 -8.28 -12.33 -6.17
N MET A 84 -7.50 -12.73 -5.15
CA MET A 84 -6.07 -13.08 -5.28
C MET A 84 -5.82 -14.09 -6.39
N TRP A 85 -6.72 -15.06 -6.53
CA TRP A 85 -6.63 -16.15 -7.49
C TRP A 85 -7.26 -15.78 -8.85
N GLN A 86 -8.32 -14.97 -8.83
CA GLN A 86 -8.98 -14.51 -10.04
C GLN A 86 -8.13 -13.49 -10.83
N ASN A 87 -7.33 -12.70 -10.10
CA ASN A 87 -6.52 -11.60 -10.62
C ASN A 87 -5.07 -11.74 -10.18
N TRP A 88 -4.49 -12.94 -10.29
CA TRP A 88 -3.15 -13.23 -9.81
C TRP A 88 -2.10 -12.29 -10.44
N GLN A 89 -1.29 -11.66 -9.58
CA GLN A 89 -0.15 -10.81 -9.96
C GLN A 89 1.12 -11.32 -9.28
N GLY A 90 1.74 -12.38 -9.82
CA GLY A 90 2.90 -13.04 -9.22
C GLY A 90 4.05 -12.09 -8.83
N PRO A 91 4.44 -11.11 -9.66
CA PRO A 91 5.48 -10.15 -9.30
C PRO A 91 5.10 -9.21 -8.15
N GLU A 92 3.86 -8.75 -8.09
CA GLU A 92 3.36 -7.90 -7.00
C GLU A 92 3.29 -8.69 -5.69
N VAL A 93 2.77 -9.92 -5.74
CA VAL A 93 2.79 -10.87 -4.63
C VAL A 93 4.23 -11.09 -4.14
N ALA A 94 5.19 -11.26 -5.04
CA ALA A 94 6.60 -11.43 -4.67
C ALA A 94 7.20 -10.21 -3.97
N ALA A 95 6.82 -8.99 -4.39
CA ALA A 95 7.25 -7.77 -3.73
C ALA A 95 6.68 -7.64 -2.31
N GLU A 96 5.40 -7.97 -2.12
CA GLU A 96 4.73 -7.91 -0.81
C GLU A 96 5.23 -9.00 0.14
N VAL A 97 5.48 -10.22 -0.35
CA VAL A 97 6.14 -11.26 0.45
C VAL A 97 7.58 -10.87 0.81
N GLY A 98 8.24 -10.05 -0.01
CA GLY A 98 9.52 -9.42 0.33
C GLY A 98 9.41 -8.46 1.53
N GLN A 99 8.28 -7.75 1.70
CA GLN A 99 8.03 -6.90 2.86
C GLN A 99 7.80 -7.72 4.14
N ALA A 100 7.03 -8.81 4.04
CA ALA A 100 6.92 -9.78 5.13
C ALA A 100 8.30 -10.28 5.60
N ALA A 101 9.24 -10.51 4.66
CA ALA A 101 10.60 -10.93 4.99
C ALA A 101 11.37 -9.84 5.76
N ILE A 102 11.18 -8.56 5.42
CA ILE A 102 11.76 -7.40 6.14
C ILE A 102 11.22 -7.32 7.57
N LEU A 103 9.95 -7.70 7.79
CA LEU A 103 9.37 -7.81 9.13
C LEU A 103 9.86 -9.04 9.90
N GLY A 104 10.62 -9.93 9.26
CA GLY A 104 11.22 -11.12 9.86
C GLY A 104 10.33 -12.35 9.83
N ASP A 105 9.35 -12.39 8.92
CA ASP A 105 8.50 -13.56 8.74
C ASP A 105 9.30 -14.77 8.25
N ASN A 106 8.95 -15.94 8.76
CA ASN A 106 9.43 -17.23 8.25
C ASN A 106 8.28 -18.18 7.87
N VAL A 107 7.03 -17.78 8.05
CA VAL A 107 5.87 -18.54 7.61
C VAL A 107 4.80 -17.60 7.05
N LEU A 108 4.05 -18.07 6.04
CA LEU A 108 2.80 -17.45 5.60
C LEU A 108 1.66 -18.46 5.72
N ARG A 109 0.48 -18.02 6.14
CA ARG A 109 -0.76 -18.80 6.02
C ARG A 109 -1.55 -18.29 4.81
N VAL A 110 -1.88 -19.21 3.91
CA VAL A 110 -2.53 -18.93 2.63
C VAL A 110 -3.82 -19.74 2.54
N LEU A 111 -4.92 -19.07 2.22
CA LEU A 111 -6.25 -19.66 2.21
C LEU A 111 -6.66 -20.06 0.78
N VAL A 112 -7.15 -21.30 0.65
CA VAL A 112 -7.56 -21.90 -0.63
C VAL A 112 -9.07 -22.17 -0.59
N PRO A 113 -9.88 -21.32 -1.26
CA PRO A 113 -11.33 -21.47 -1.27
C PRO A 113 -11.81 -22.79 -1.88
N TYR A 114 -12.92 -23.31 -1.36
CA TYR A 114 -13.68 -24.38 -2.01
C TYR A 114 -15.01 -23.89 -2.61
N ASP A 115 -15.56 -22.76 -2.13
CA ASP A 115 -16.82 -22.20 -2.64
C ASP A 115 -16.80 -22.09 -4.18
N PRO A 116 -17.73 -22.77 -4.89
CA PRO A 116 -17.77 -22.77 -6.35
C PRO A 116 -17.88 -21.39 -7.01
N SER A 117 -18.43 -20.40 -6.30
CA SER A 117 -18.54 -19.01 -6.78
C SER A 117 -17.18 -18.33 -6.97
N THR A 118 -16.14 -18.83 -6.31
CA THR A 118 -14.77 -18.30 -6.44
C THR A 118 -14.05 -18.79 -7.70
N GLY A 119 -14.54 -19.87 -8.31
CA GLY A 119 -13.94 -20.49 -9.50
C GLY A 119 -12.82 -21.50 -9.22
N TRP A 120 -12.51 -21.78 -7.94
CA TRP A 120 -11.48 -22.76 -7.55
C TRP A 120 -11.85 -24.21 -7.87
N THR A 121 -13.11 -24.56 -7.63
CA THR A 121 -13.55 -25.96 -7.65
C THR A 121 -14.88 -26.10 -8.36
N ASP A 122 -15.01 -27.09 -9.24
CA ASP A 122 -16.31 -27.48 -9.76
C ASP A 122 -17.13 -28.16 -8.65
N ALA A 123 -18.27 -27.56 -8.30
CA ALA A 123 -19.12 -27.97 -7.18
C ALA A 123 -19.56 -29.45 -7.21
N LYS A 124 -19.68 -30.04 -8.41
CA LYS A 124 -20.25 -31.38 -8.59
C LYS A 124 -19.19 -32.47 -8.60
N THR A 125 -18.02 -32.14 -9.16
CA THR A 125 -16.95 -33.12 -9.40
C THR A 125 -15.80 -32.96 -8.42
N GLY A 126 -15.65 -31.79 -7.79
CA GLY A 126 -14.50 -31.48 -6.95
C GLY A 126 -13.23 -31.20 -7.77
N GLN A 127 -13.35 -31.06 -9.09
CA GLN A 127 -12.21 -30.79 -9.95
C GLN A 127 -11.65 -29.41 -9.66
N VAL A 128 -10.36 -29.35 -9.31
CA VAL A 128 -9.63 -28.12 -9.04
C VAL A 128 -9.27 -27.43 -10.36
N ASN A 129 -9.40 -26.10 -10.39
CA ASN A 129 -8.97 -25.28 -11.51
C ASN A 129 -7.44 -25.37 -11.67
N PRO A 130 -6.93 -25.88 -12.80
CA PRO A 130 -5.50 -26.07 -12.99
C PRO A 130 -4.70 -24.75 -13.00
N VAL A 131 -5.34 -23.63 -13.33
CA VAL A 131 -4.69 -22.31 -13.32
C VAL A 131 -4.39 -21.89 -11.88
N TYR A 132 -5.39 -21.94 -11.00
CA TYR A 132 -5.22 -21.55 -9.60
C TYR A 132 -4.29 -22.50 -8.83
N LEU A 133 -4.27 -23.80 -9.19
CA LEU A 133 -3.28 -24.72 -8.66
C LEU A 133 -1.84 -24.32 -9.06
N ALA A 134 -1.63 -23.79 -10.27
CA ALA A 134 -0.33 -23.30 -10.71
C ALA A 134 0.07 -22.01 -9.96
N GLU A 135 -0.89 -21.15 -9.62
CA GLU A 135 -0.67 -19.94 -8.83
C GLU A 135 -0.34 -20.27 -7.37
N LEU A 136 -0.99 -21.26 -6.78
CA LEU A 136 -0.62 -21.76 -5.45
C LEU A 136 0.81 -22.32 -5.44
N ARG A 137 1.26 -22.98 -6.51
CA ARG A 137 2.67 -23.37 -6.67
C ARG A 137 3.60 -22.18 -6.72
N GLN A 138 3.21 -21.11 -7.43
CA GLN A 138 3.98 -19.85 -7.44
C GLN A 138 4.00 -19.19 -6.06
N MET A 139 2.90 -19.16 -5.32
CA MET A 139 2.86 -18.62 -3.96
C MET A 139 3.85 -19.35 -3.03
N VAL A 140 3.86 -20.69 -3.07
CA VAL A 140 4.83 -21.50 -2.31
C VAL A 140 6.27 -21.25 -2.76
N GLN A 141 6.50 -21.08 -4.07
CA GLN A 141 7.81 -20.71 -4.61
C GLN A 141 8.27 -19.33 -4.11
N ILE A 142 7.40 -18.33 -4.15
CA ILE A 142 7.67 -16.95 -3.74
C ILE A 142 8.06 -16.92 -2.25
N ALA A 143 7.23 -17.54 -1.40
CA ALA A 143 7.49 -17.62 0.04
C ALA A 143 8.84 -18.30 0.34
N ALA A 144 9.11 -19.45 -0.29
CA ALA A 144 10.38 -20.15 -0.11
C ALA A 144 11.60 -19.35 -0.61
N GLY A 145 11.43 -18.55 -1.67
CA GLY A 145 12.46 -17.64 -2.17
C GLY A 145 12.88 -16.57 -1.15
N GLN A 146 11.98 -16.22 -0.22
CA GLN A 146 12.23 -15.30 0.89
C GLN A 146 12.56 -16.01 2.22
N GLY A 147 12.82 -17.32 2.18
CA GLY A 147 13.14 -18.10 3.39
C GLY A 147 11.93 -18.43 4.26
N MET A 148 10.73 -18.49 3.68
CA MET A 148 9.50 -18.83 4.39
C MET A 148 8.96 -20.21 3.99
N LYS A 149 8.19 -20.84 4.90
CA LYS A 149 7.33 -21.98 4.57
C LYS A 149 5.86 -21.55 4.51
N VAL A 150 4.99 -22.36 3.92
CA VAL A 150 3.56 -22.03 3.77
C VAL A 150 2.66 -22.99 4.55
N ILE A 151 1.74 -22.45 5.36
CA ILE A 151 0.57 -23.19 5.86
C ILE A 151 -0.53 -23.03 4.81
N ILE A 152 -1.02 -24.14 4.28
CA ILE A 152 -2.10 -24.12 3.27
C ILE A 152 -3.41 -24.47 3.98
N THR A 153 -4.30 -23.49 4.08
CA THR A 153 -5.65 -23.67 4.61
C THR A 153 -6.59 -24.11 3.49
N LEU A 154 -7.13 -25.30 3.65
CA LEU A 154 -8.05 -25.95 2.72
C LEU A 154 -9.50 -25.55 3.06
N PHE A 155 -10.41 -25.76 2.12
CA PHE A 155 -11.85 -25.58 2.31
C PHE A 155 -12.27 -24.20 2.85
N ASP A 156 -11.53 -23.15 2.53
CA ASP A 156 -11.96 -21.80 2.91
C ASP A 156 -13.31 -21.46 2.23
N PHE A 157 -14.14 -20.69 2.92
CA PHE A 157 -15.52 -20.36 2.52
C PHE A 157 -16.48 -21.55 2.28
N TYR A 158 -16.24 -22.72 2.88
CA TYR A 158 -17.10 -23.90 2.70
C TYR A 158 -17.99 -24.25 3.90
N ASP A 159 -19.31 -24.35 3.71
CA ASP A 159 -20.32 -24.70 4.74
C ASP A 159 -21.13 -25.98 4.40
N GLY A 160 -20.59 -26.91 3.60
CA GLY A 160 -21.37 -28.04 3.08
C GLY A 160 -21.52 -29.25 4.02
N TRP A 161 -20.48 -29.61 4.77
CA TRP A 161 -20.43 -30.73 5.73
C TRP A 161 -21.15 -32.03 5.28
N PRO A 162 -20.91 -32.55 4.07
CA PRO A 162 -21.70 -33.64 3.51
C PRO A 162 -21.51 -34.97 4.27
N PRO A 163 -22.56 -35.82 4.32
CA PRO A 163 -22.49 -37.13 4.93
C PRO A 163 -21.59 -38.08 4.14
N ALA A 164 -21.06 -39.09 4.82
CA ALA A 164 -20.22 -40.13 4.22
C ALA A 164 -20.95 -40.90 3.10
N GLY A 165 -20.23 -41.17 2.01
CA GLY A 165 -20.71 -41.85 0.80
C GLY A 165 -21.52 -40.98 -0.16
N SER A 166 -21.70 -39.68 0.13
CA SER A 166 -22.44 -38.77 -0.75
C SER A 166 -21.61 -38.33 -1.97
N ALA A 167 -22.30 -37.87 -3.02
CA ALA A 167 -21.64 -37.31 -4.20
C ALA A 167 -20.83 -36.04 -3.87
N GLU A 168 -21.30 -35.25 -2.91
CA GLU A 168 -20.61 -34.03 -2.47
C GLU A 168 -19.34 -34.37 -1.67
N GLU A 169 -19.36 -35.41 -0.82
CA GLU A 169 -18.12 -35.90 -0.20
C GLU A 169 -17.13 -36.38 -1.26
N ALA A 170 -17.59 -37.10 -2.28
CA ALA A 170 -16.71 -37.53 -3.38
C ALA A 170 -16.04 -36.34 -4.09
N ALA A 171 -16.74 -35.20 -4.22
CA ALA A 171 -16.16 -33.95 -4.71
C ALA A 171 -15.11 -33.39 -3.74
N ASN A 172 -15.40 -33.32 -2.43
CA ASN A 172 -14.41 -32.89 -1.42
C ASN A 172 -13.13 -33.75 -1.47
N LEU A 173 -13.27 -35.07 -1.62
CA LEU A 173 -12.14 -36.00 -1.72
C LEU A 173 -11.33 -35.80 -3.01
N THR A 174 -11.98 -35.44 -4.12
CA THR A 174 -11.31 -35.13 -5.40
C THR A 174 -10.49 -33.84 -5.30
N TYR A 175 -11.02 -32.83 -4.63
CA TYR A 175 -10.32 -31.58 -4.32
C TYR A 175 -9.05 -31.87 -3.48
N LEU A 176 -9.19 -32.62 -2.39
CA LEU A 176 -8.05 -33.02 -1.54
C LEU A 176 -7.00 -33.83 -2.30
N ALA A 177 -7.41 -34.83 -3.07
CA ALA A 177 -6.49 -35.65 -3.87
C ALA A 177 -5.65 -34.79 -4.83
N THR A 178 -6.23 -33.72 -5.37
CA THR A 178 -5.55 -32.84 -6.32
C THR A 178 -4.57 -31.89 -5.63
N ILE A 179 -5.00 -31.15 -4.58
CA ILE A 179 -4.15 -30.16 -3.91
C ILE A 179 -3.13 -30.83 -3.00
N VAL A 180 -3.54 -31.75 -2.12
CA VAL A 180 -2.60 -32.43 -1.21
C VAL A 180 -1.60 -33.26 -2.02
N GLY A 181 -2.08 -33.97 -3.05
CA GLY A 181 -1.22 -34.75 -3.94
C GLY A 181 -0.20 -33.89 -4.68
N ALA A 182 -0.52 -32.62 -4.97
CA ALA A 182 0.38 -31.70 -5.64
C ALA A 182 1.58 -31.25 -4.80
N PHE A 183 1.50 -31.32 -3.46
CA PHE A 183 2.53 -30.83 -2.53
C PHE A 183 3.00 -31.85 -1.48
N ALA A 184 2.50 -33.09 -1.47
CA ALA A 184 2.83 -34.09 -0.43
C ALA A 184 4.34 -34.37 -0.22
N GLY A 185 5.18 -34.07 -1.21
CA GLY A 185 6.65 -34.19 -1.14
C GLY A 185 7.40 -32.86 -1.10
N ASP A 186 6.70 -31.72 -1.05
CA ASP A 186 7.27 -30.38 -1.14
C ASP A 186 7.47 -29.80 0.26
N ASP A 187 8.70 -29.83 0.77
CA ASP A 187 9.03 -29.36 2.11
C ASP A 187 8.95 -27.83 2.27
N ARG A 188 8.61 -27.08 1.22
CA ARG A 188 8.28 -25.64 1.34
C ARG A 188 6.91 -25.44 1.99
N VAL A 189 6.04 -26.46 1.97
CA VAL A 189 4.81 -26.48 2.75
C VAL A 189 5.14 -26.88 4.20
N LEU A 190 4.56 -26.18 5.17
CA LEU A 190 4.75 -26.45 6.59
C LEU A 190 3.72 -27.46 7.10
N SER A 191 2.45 -27.20 6.80
CA SER A 191 1.31 -27.99 7.26
C SER A 191 0.07 -27.75 6.39
N TRP A 192 -0.87 -28.68 6.54
CA TRP A 192 -2.24 -28.55 6.07
C TRP A 192 -3.11 -28.04 7.21
N ASP A 193 -3.79 -26.92 7.01
CA ASP A 193 -4.89 -26.49 7.87
C ASP A 193 -6.20 -26.93 7.18
N ILE A 194 -7.01 -27.77 7.81
CA ILE A 194 -8.14 -28.44 7.13
C ILE A 194 -9.22 -27.44 6.73
N HIS A 195 -9.49 -26.44 7.57
CA HIS A 195 -10.63 -25.53 7.40
C HIS A 195 -10.40 -24.27 8.23
N ASN A 196 -10.81 -23.12 7.70
CA ASN A 196 -10.79 -21.84 8.38
C ASN A 196 -12.04 -21.65 9.26
N GLU A 197 -11.89 -21.73 10.58
CA GLU A 197 -12.96 -21.52 11.58
C GLU A 197 -14.23 -22.35 11.32
N PRO A 198 -14.14 -23.69 11.24
CA PRO A 198 -15.31 -24.54 10.99
C PRO A 198 -16.40 -24.39 12.07
N ASP A 199 -16.03 -23.92 13.24
CA ASP A 199 -16.87 -23.61 14.40
C ASP A 199 -17.57 -22.25 14.34
N PHE A 200 -17.26 -21.41 13.34
CA PHE A 200 -17.96 -20.13 13.10
C PHE A 200 -19.19 -20.28 12.20
N TYR A 201 -19.26 -21.35 11.41
CA TYR A 201 -20.30 -21.55 10.40
C TYR A 201 -21.68 -21.88 10.99
N PRO A 202 -22.79 -21.54 10.28
CA PRO A 202 -24.16 -21.79 10.72
C PRO A 202 -24.43 -23.23 11.18
N ARG A 203 -23.77 -24.22 10.58
CA ARG A 203 -23.91 -25.63 11.00
C ARG A 203 -23.53 -25.84 12.47
N TRP A 204 -22.45 -25.19 12.91
CA TRP A 204 -21.99 -25.22 14.29
C TRP A 204 -22.78 -24.24 15.16
N THR A 205 -22.81 -22.97 14.76
CA THR A 205 -23.26 -21.86 15.62
C THR A 205 -24.78 -21.75 15.72
N GLN A 206 -25.50 -21.86 14.61
CA GLN A 206 -26.95 -21.59 14.54
C GLN A 206 -27.77 -22.88 14.62
N GLN A 207 -27.37 -23.89 13.85
CA GLN A 207 -28.07 -25.18 13.77
C GLN A 207 -27.73 -26.11 14.93
N LYS A 208 -26.64 -25.82 15.66
CA LYS A 208 -26.15 -26.60 16.81
C LYS A 208 -25.91 -28.08 16.45
N GLN A 209 -25.23 -28.32 15.33
CA GLN A 209 -24.90 -29.67 14.82
C GLN A 209 -23.38 -29.90 14.70
N PRO A 210 -22.60 -29.72 15.78
CA PRO A 210 -21.14 -29.87 15.77
C PRO A 210 -20.67 -31.30 15.42
N ASP A 211 -21.44 -32.35 15.76
CA ASP A 211 -21.14 -33.74 15.38
C ASP A 211 -20.96 -33.93 13.86
N ALA A 212 -21.74 -33.22 13.04
CA ALA A 212 -21.62 -33.32 11.59
C ALA A 212 -20.32 -32.68 11.08
N VAL A 213 -19.92 -31.57 11.70
CA VAL A 213 -18.68 -30.84 11.37
C VAL A 213 -17.47 -31.69 11.76
N LEU A 214 -17.45 -32.25 12.98
CA LEU A 214 -16.37 -33.12 13.44
C LEU A 214 -16.29 -34.44 12.67
N ASP A 215 -17.43 -35.02 12.30
CA ASP A 215 -17.45 -36.21 11.45
C ASP A 215 -16.80 -35.97 10.10
N TRP A 216 -17.20 -34.88 9.43
CA TRP A 216 -16.63 -34.49 8.16
C TRP A 216 -15.13 -34.17 8.29
N THR A 217 -14.75 -33.37 9.30
CA THR A 217 -13.35 -32.98 9.54
C THR A 217 -12.48 -34.21 9.77
N ALA A 218 -12.96 -35.21 10.52
CA ALA A 218 -12.24 -36.45 10.76
C ALA A 218 -12.01 -37.26 9.47
N ARG A 219 -12.99 -37.29 8.57
CA ARG A 219 -12.86 -37.95 7.26
C ARG A 219 -11.89 -37.20 6.36
N MET A 220 -11.92 -35.86 6.34
CA MET A 220 -10.95 -35.06 5.58
C MET A 220 -9.52 -35.24 6.14
N ARG A 221 -9.35 -35.21 7.47
CA ARG A 221 -8.08 -35.52 8.15
C ARG A 221 -7.51 -36.87 7.75
N GLN A 222 -8.36 -37.90 7.66
CA GLN A 222 -7.96 -39.23 7.22
C GLN A 222 -7.59 -39.25 5.73
N ALA A 223 -8.35 -38.56 4.88
CA ALA A 223 -8.07 -38.46 3.44
C ALA A 223 -6.72 -37.79 3.18
N ILE A 224 -6.42 -36.68 3.86
CA ILE A 224 -5.12 -35.99 3.78
C ILE A 224 -4.01 -36.96 4.18
N SER A 225 -4.13 -37.67 5.31
CA SER A 225 -3.11 -38.63 5.75
C SER A 225 -2.89 -39.82 4.83
N ASN A 226 -3.91 -40.22 4.06
CA ASN A 226 -3.76 -41.28 3.06
C ASN A 226 -2.95 -40.82 1.85
N ILE A 227 -2.93 -39.51 1.56
CA ILE A 227 -2.22 -38.90 0.44
C ILE A 227 -0.82 -38.47 0.87
N ASP A 228 -0.71 -37.87 2.05
CA ASP A 228 0.50 -37.24 2.57
C ASP A 228 0.77 -37.67 4.02
N SER A 229 1.92 -38.30 4.24
CA SER A 229 2.39 -38.74 5.55
C SER A 229 3.57 -37.90 6.09
N ASN A 230 3.96 -36.85 5.36
CA ASN A 230 5.11 -36.01 5.68
C ASN A 230 4.71 -34.75 6.48
N HIS A 231 3.71 -34.01 6.01
CA HIS A 231 3.31 -32.73 6.60
C HIS A 231 2.46 -32.89 7.86
N LEU A 232 2.51 -31.86 8.71
CA LEU A 232 1.62 -31.74 9.87
C LEU A 232 0.22 -31.31 9.41
N ILE A 233 -0.80 -31.64 10.20
CA ILE A 233 -2.19 -31.27 9.93
C ILE A 233 -2.79 -30.56 11.14
N THR A 234 -3.46 -29.43 10.95
CA THR A 234 -4.21 -28.69 11.98
C THR A 234 -5.65 -28.40 11.52
N VAL A 235 -6.44 -27.82 12.42
CA VAL A 235 -7.71 -27.16 12.14
C VAL A 235 -7.67 -25.79 12.82
N GLY A 236 -7.79 -24.71 12.05
CA GLY A 236 -7.86 -23.33 12.56
C GLY A 236 -9.19 -23.07 13.25
N VAL A 237 -9.21 -23.05 14.58
CA VAL A 237 -10.44 -22.93 15.39
C VAL A 237 -10.66 -21.48 15.83
N GLY A 238 -11.89 -20.99 15.64
CA GLY A 238 -12.31 -19.62 15.98
C GLY A 238 -12.60 -19.39 17.47
N PHE A 239 -13.08 -20.42 18.18
CA PHE A 239 -13.43 -20.38 19.59
C PHE A 239 -12.63 -21.44 20.39
N TYR A 240 -11.79 -21.00 21.33
CA TYR A 240 -10.90 -21.92 22.05
C TYR A 240 -11.65 -22.99 22.88
N GLU A 241 -12.89 -22.72 23.29
CA GLU A 241 -13.73 -23.68 24.00
C GLU A 241 -14.11 -24.87 23.12
N ASP A 242 -14.30 -24.64 21.83
CA ASP A 242 -14.78 -25.62 20.86
C ASP A 242 -13.68 -26.61 20.44
N ILE A 243 -12.41 -26.27 20.68
CA ILE A 243 -11.24 -27.15 20.52
C ILE A 243 -11.44 -28.51 21.21
N TRP A 244 -12.13 -28.50 22.36
CA TRP A 244 -12.33 -29.67 23.23
C TRP A 244 -13.71 -30.30 23.10
N TYR A 245 -14.62 -29.72 22.31
CA TYR A 245 -15.92 -30.34 22.07
C TYR A 245 -15.72 -31.75 21.53
N GLN A 246 -16.41 -32.72 22.14
CA GLN A 246 -16.38 -34.11 21.73
C GLN A 246 -17.70 -34.49 21.08
N ASP A 247 -17.64 -34.98 19.85
CA ASP A 247 -18.80 -35.57 19.22
C ASP A 247 -19.17 -36.92 19.86
N SER A 248 -20.27 -37.51 19.37
CA SER A 248 -20.74 -38.83 19.80
C SER A 248 -19.74 -39.98 19.62
N GLN A 249 -18.65 -39.80 18.87
CA GLN A 249 -17.57 -40.77 18.68
C GLN A 249 -16.31 -40.42 19.51
N GLY A 250 -16.35 -39.37 20.33
CA GLY A 250 -15.24 -38.90 21.14
C GLY A 250 -14.16 -38.16 20.37
N ARG A 251 -14.46 -37.70 19.14
CA ARG A 251 -13.53 -36.91 18.31
C ARG A 251 -13.64 -35.44 18.69
N SER A 252 -12.52 -34.71 18.62
CA SER A 252 -12.44 -33.26 18.84
C SER A 252 -11.45 -32.62 17.88
N PHE A 253 -11.51 -31.30 17.67
CA PHE A 253 -10.52 -30.61 16.84
C PHE A 253 -9.10 -30.77 17.39
N ALA A 254 -8.92 -30.74 18.71
CA ALA A 254 -7.64 -31.07 19.33
C ALA A 254 -7.17 -32.50 19.03
N GLY A 255 -8.08 -33.48 18.96
CA GLY A 255 -7.77 -34.87 18.62
C GLY A 255 -7.35 -35.04 17.16
N LEU A 256 -7.90 -34.22 16.26
CA LEU A 256 -7.66 -34.28 14.82
C LEU A 256 -6.42 -33.49 14.37
N SER A 257 -5.88 -32.62 15.21
CA SER A 257 -4.76 -31.72 14.88
C SER A 257 -3.42 -32.17 15.49
N ASP A 258 -2.32 -32.09 14.75
CA ASP A 258 -0.97 -32.45 15.22
C ASP A 258 -0.40 -31.36 16.17
N TYR A 259 -0.74 -30.10 15.91
CA TYR A 259 -0.58 -28.96 16.81
C TYR A 259 -1.92 -28.25 16.96
N ILE A 260 -2.08 -27.39 17.97
CA ILE A 260 -3.29 -26.58 18.13
C ILE A 260 -3.06 -25.25 17.41
N SER A 261 -3.95 -24.88 16.48
CA SER A 261 -4.05 -23.51 16.02
C SER A 261 -5.30 -22.83 16.58
N LEU A 262 -5.10 -21.61 17.07
CA LEU A 262 -6.12 -20.78 17.69
C LEU A 262 -6.19 -19.44 16.98
N HIS A 263 -7.40 -18.97 16.71
CA HIS A 263 -7.67 -17.59 16.32
C HIS A 263 -8.16 -16.82 17.53
N SER A 264 -7.54 -15.68 17.83
CA SER A 264 -7.95 -14.85 18.95
C SER A 264 -7.68 -13.39 18.69
N TYR A 265 -8.71 -12.57 18.87
CA TYR A 265 -8.70 -11.14 18.58
C TYR A 265 -8.86 -10.27 19.84
N ASN A 266 -9.05 -10.88 21.02
CA ASN A 266 -9.12 -10.16 22.29
C ASN A 266 -7.82 -10.31 23.09
N ALA A 267 -6.99 -9.26 23.06
CA ALA A 267 -5.71 -9.26 23.75
C ALA A 267 -5.79 -9.53 25.26
N LEU A 268 -6.90 -9.15 25.91
CA LEU A 268 -7.08 -9.39 27.34
C LEU A 268 -7.24 -10.88 27.67
N ASP A 269 -7.70 -11.68 26.71
CA ASP A 269 -8.05 -13.09 26.93
C ASP A 269 -6.92 -14.04 26.51
N PHE A 270 -5.97 -13.62 25.66
CA PHE A 270 -4.87 -14.47 25.16
C PHE A 270 -4.20 -15.32 26.24
N GLY A 271 -3.90 -14.70 27.38
CA GLY A 271 -3.23 -15.37 28.49
C GLY A 271 -4.07 -16.50 29.08
N ASN A 272 -5.37 -16.26 29.26
CA ASN A 272 -6.32 -17.20 29.86
C ASN A 272 -6.71 -18.30 28.87
N GLU A 273 -6.94 -17.96 27.60
CA GLU A 273 -7.26 -18.93 26.54
C GLU A 273 -6.12 -19.95 26.39
N VAL A 274 -4.87 -19.46 26.27
CA VAL A 274 -3.69 -20.32 26.20
C VAL A 274 -3.55 -21.18 27.46
N TYR A 275 -3.77 -20.59 28.64
CA TYR A 275 -3.71 -21.32 29.90
C TYR A 275 -4.70 -22.50 29.89
N HIS A 276 -5.96 -22.25 29.51
CA HIS A 276 -6.99 -23.29 29.43
C HIS A 276 -6.70 -24.36 28.38
N ILE A 277 -6.17 -23.99 27.21
CA ILE A 277 -5.72 -24.97 26.21
C ILE A 277 -4.60 -25.84 26.80
N ARG A 278 -3.64 -25.22 27.49
CA ARG A 278 -2.47 -25.94 28.04
C ARG A 278 -2.83 -26.89 29.18
N GLU A 279 -3.91 -26.65 29.91
CA GLU A 279 -4.44 -27.59 30.92
C GLU A 279 -4.87 -28.94 30.33
N HIS A 280 -5.20 -28.98 29.03
CA HIS A 280 -5.77 -30.16 28.38
C HIS A 280 -4.80 -30.84 27.40
N THR A 281 -3.69 -30.19 27.00
CA THR A 281 -2.74 -30.78 26.04
C THR A 281 -1.31 -30.30 26.20
N SER A 282 -0.38 -31.19 25.83
CA SER A 282 1.05 -30.88 25.66
C SER A 282 1.42 -30.54 24.21
N LYS A 283 0.46 -30.56 23.28
CA LYS A 283 0.71 -30.23 21.87
C LYS A 283 1.27 -28.80 21.72
N PRO A 284 2.04 -28.54 20.65
CA PRO A 284 2.41 -27.17 20.29
C PRO A 284 1.16 -26.32 20.08
N ILE A 285 1.23 -25.03 20.43
CA ILE A 285 0.13 -24.07 20.24
C ILE A 285 0.64 -22.94 19.36
N LEU A 286 -0.05 -22.68 18.26
CA LEU A 286 0.16 -21.57 17.34
C LEU A 286 -0.99 -20.57 17.52
N LEU A 287 -0.68 -19.30 17.79
CA LEU A 287 -1.66 -18.23 17.62
C LEU A 287 -1.68 -17.91 16.12
N GLU A 288 -2.59 -18.57 15.40
CA GLU A 288 -2.63 -18.64 13.92
C GLU A 288 -3.34 -17.44 13.30
N GLU A 289 -4.22 -16.79 14.06
CA GLU A 289 -4.77 -15.48 13.71
C GLU A 289 -4.89 -14.58 14.92
N THR A 290 -4.42 -13.34 14.78
CA THR A 290 -4.69 -12.27 15.73
C THR A 290 -4.52 -10.90 15.08
N GLY A 291 -5.18 -9.88 15.61
CA GLY A 291 -4.96 -8.52 15.16
C GLY A 291 -5.98 -7.57 15.75
N TRP A 292 -5.88 -6.32 15.32
CA TRP A 292 -6.87 -5.30 15.65
C TRP A 292 -7.03 -4.38 14.44
N PRO A 293 -8.25 -4.02 14.05
CA PRO A 293 -8.47 -3.12 12.94
C PRO A 293 -8.14 -1.68 13.37
N THR A 294 -7.53 -0.91 12.48
CA THR A 294 -7.24 0.53 12.70
C THR A 294 -8.21 1.44 11.94
N GLY A 295 -9.28 0.85 11.42
CA GLY A 295 -10.35 1.56 10.74
C GLY A 295 -11.50 0.61 10.36
N PRO A 296 -12.60 1.14 9.82
CA PRO A 296 -12.89 2.57 9.72
C PRO A 296 -13.13 3.17 11.13
N THR A 297 -12.45 4.27 11.48
CA THR A 297 -12.53 4.90 12.82
C THR A 297 -13.92 5.38 13.19
N LEU A 298 -14.76 5.60 12.17
CA LEU A 298 -16.16 5.95 12.29
C LEU A 298 -17.07 4.80 12.71
N GLN A 299 -16.64 3.57 12.49
CA GLN A 299 -17.37 2.37 12.91
C GLN A 299 -17.17 2.11 14.41
N ASP A 300 -15.94 2.29 14.90
CA ASP A 300 -15.59 2.15 16.32
C ASP A 300 -14.39 3.06 16.63
N ALA A 301 -14.52 3.91 17.64
CA ALA A 301 -13.48 4.84 18.06
C ALA A 301 -12.21 4.14 18.59
N ASN A 302 -12.30 2.85 18.95
CA ASN A 302 -11.16 2.04 19.36
C ASN A 302 -10.38 1.46 18.17
N PHE A 303 -10.87 1.60 16.94
CA PHE A 303 -10.15 1.14 15.75
C PHE A 303 -8.99 2.10 15.45
N THR A 304 -7.90 1.94 16.19
CA THR A 304 -6.73 2.82 16.14
C THR A 304 -5.45 2.01 16.16
N GLU A 305 -4.38 2.59 15.61
CA GLU A 305 -3.03 2.01 15.66
C GLU A 305 -2.51 1.85 17.10
N THR A 306 -2.98 2.68 18.03
CA THR A 306 -2.63 2.57 19.46
C THR A 306 -3.19 1.30 20.07
N GLU A 307 -4.46 0.97 19.81
CA GLU A 307 -5.04 -0.29 20.28
C GLU A 307 -4.40 -1.48 19.57
N GLN A 308 -4.15 -1.40 18.25
CA GLN A 308 -3.44 -2.44 17.52
C GLN A 308 -2.05 -2.72 18.10
N LEU A 309 -1.29 -1.68 18.45
CA LEU A 309 0.00 -1.82 19.12
C LEU A 309 -0.12 -2.60 20.43
N LYS A 310 -1.12 -2.31 21.27
CA LYS A 310 -1.34 -3.04 22.53
C LYS A 310 -1.65 -4.51 22.29
N VAL A 311 -2.48 -4.81 21.30
CA VAL A 311 -2.81 -6.20 20.94
C VAL A 311 -1.56 -6.97 20.54
N TYR A 312 -0.72 -6.42 19.66
CA TYR A 312 0.51 -7.08 19.24
C TYR A 312 1.54 -7.20 20.37
N GLN A 313 1.68 -6.19 21.24
CA GLN A 313 2.52 -6.28 22.43
C GLN A 313 2.08 -7.43 23.35
N GLN A 314 0.77 -7.55 23.59
CA GLN A 314 0.22 -8.61 24.44
C GLN A 314 0.35 -9.99 23.80
N ALA A 315 0.12 -10.11 22.48
CA ALA A 315 0.32 -11.35 21.72
C ALA A 315 1.77 -11.84 21.85
N ILE A 316 2.75 -10.95 21.62
CA ILE A 316 4.18 -11.29 21.71
C ILE A 316 4.55 -11.69 23.15
N GLN A 317 4.05 -10.98 24.16
CA GLN A 317 4.27 -11.34 25.57
C GLN A 317 3.68 -12.71 25.90
N THR A 318 2.48 -13.04 25.43
CA THR A 318 1.86 -14.36 25.64
C THR A 318 2.65 -15.45 24.94
N VAL A 319 3.03 -15.24 23.67
CA VAL A 319 3.74 -16.22 22.84
C VAL A 319 5.10 -16.56 23.46
N THR A 320 5.85 -15.54 23.87
CA THR A 320 7.17 -15.70 24.51
C THR A 320 7.07 -16.23 25.94
N GLY A 321 6.15 -15.69 26.75
CA GLY A 321 5.98 -16.04 28.16
C GLY A 321 5.38 -17.43 28.40
N GLN A 322 4.53 -17.92 27.49
CA GLN A 322 3.87 -19.23 27.60
C GLN A 322 4.39 -20.29 26.61
N ASN A 323 5.52 -20.01 25.96
CA ASN A 323 6.20 -20.90 25.02
C ASN A 323 5.27 -21.46 23.92
N LEU A 324 4.51 -20.59 23.26
CA LEU A 324 3.82 -20.95 22.01
C LEU A 324 4.84 -21.16 20.91
N VAL A 325 4.48 -21.92 19.87
CA VAL A 325 5.37 -22.14 18.73
C VAL A 325 5.37 -20.99 17.74
N GLY A 326 4.42 -20.07 17.81
CA GLY A 326 4.48 -18.88 16.98
C GLY A 326 3.28 -17.95 17.08
N LEU A 327 3.33 -16.94 16.21
CA LEU A 327 2.34 -15.89 16.04
C LEU A 327 2.18 -15.55 14.56
N LEU A 328 0.95 -15.58 14.06
CA LEU A 328 0.59 -15.10 12.74
C LEU A 328 -0.41 -13.93 12.86
N GLY A 329 -0.05 -12.79 12.28
CA GLY A 329 -0.93 -11.63 12.21
C GLY A 329 -2.02 -11.78 11.15
N TRP A 330 -3.25 -11.38 11.48
CA TRP A 330 -4.31 -11.08 10.53
C TRP A 330 -4.32 -9.56 10.38
N VAL A 331 -3.91 -8.98 9.24
CA VAL A 331 -3.15 -9.55 8.10
C VAL A 331 -1.86 -8.73 7.91
N LEU A 332 -1.05 -8.98 6.87
CA LEU A 332 0.18 -8.22 6.62
C LEU A 332 -0.11 -6.72 6.38
N ARG A 333 -0.92 -6.43 5.35
CA ARG A 333 -1.17 -5.07 4.85
C ARG A 333 -2.66 -4.77 4.81
N ASP A 334 -3.01 -3.52 5.08
CA ASP A 334 -4.39 -3.04 4.91
C ASP A 334 -4.79 -3.22 3.45
N GLN A 335 -5.99 -3.74 3.22
CA GLN A 335 -6.42 -4.21 1.90
C GLN A 335 -7.28 -3.16 1.20
N VAL A 336 -7.21 -3.08 -0.13
CA VAL A 336 -8.25 -2.39 -0.92
C VAL A 336 -9.42 -3.35 -1.06
N PRO A 337 -10.68 -2.90 -0.97
CA PRO A 337 -11.80 -3.78 -1.29
C PRO A 337 -11.66 -4.34 -2.72
N GLY A 338 -11.57 -5.67 -2.85
CA GLY A 338 -11.16 -6.36 -4.08
C GLY A 338 -12.23 -6.45 -5.18
N SER A 339 -13.44 -5.95 -4.94
CA SER A 339 -14.55 -5.99 -5.91
C SER A 339 -15.62 -4.94 -5.64
N LEU A 340 -16.56 -4.77 -6.59
CA LEU A 340 -17.76 -3.92 -6.48
C LEU A 340 -18.67 -4.23 -5.27
N ILE A 341 -18.45 -5.37 -4.62
CA ILE A 341 -19.27 -5.93 -3.53
C ILE A 341 -18.49 -5.92 -2.20
N ASP A 342 -17.16 -5.86 -2.26
CA ASP A 342 -16.34 -5.66 -1.07
C ASP A 342 -16.41 -4.19 -0.67
N LEU A 343 -17.00 -3.96 0.49
CA LEU A 343 -17.10 -2.64 1.11
C LEU A 343 -15.87 -2.39 1.95
N ASP A 344 -15.60 -1.12 2.25
CA ASP A 344 -14.50 -0.83 3.15
C ASP A 344 -14.88 -1.11 4.61
N GLN A 345 -14.64 -2.34 5.06
CA GLN A 345 -15.03 -2.83 6.38
C GLN A 345 -13.81 -3.00 7.26
N LYS A 346 -14.02 -3.21 8.57
CA LYS A 346 -12.93 -3.46 9.52
C LYS A 346 -11.90 -4.50 9.04
N GLN A 347 -12.34 -5.50 8.27
CA GLN A 347 -11.47 -6.55 7.71
C GLN A 347 -10.31 -6.00 6.87
N ASN A 348 -10.48 -4.83 6.26
CA ASN A 348 -9.47 -4.21 5.41
C ASN A 348 -8.42 -3.40 6.19
N TYR A 349 -8.59 -3.24 7.51
CA TYR A 349 -7.75 -2.37 8.36
C TYR A 349 -6.94 -3.12 9.41
N TYR A 350 -6.92 -4.45 9.31
CA TYR A 350 -6.19 -5.32 10.22
C TYR A 350 -4.69 -5.37 9.94
N GLY A 351 -4.26 -4.88 8.77
CA GLY A 351 -2.85 -4.84 8.37
C GLY A 351 -1.98 -4.16 9.41
N ILE A 352 -0.75 -4.62 9.58
CA ILE A 352 0.28 -3.88 10.31
C ILE A 352 1.09 -2.95 9.40
N GLU A 353 0.90 -3.08 8.10
CA GLU A 353 1.24 -2.09 7.09
C GLU A 353 -0.01 -1.35 6.63
N ARG A 354 0.11 -0.04 6.39
CA ARG A 354 -0.94 0.75 5.76
C ARG A 354 -1.05 0.41 4.28
N ARG A 355 -2.14 0.84 3.66
CA ARG A 355 -2.38 0.65 2.22
C ARG A 355 -1.29 1.24 1.33
N ASP A 356 -0.59 2.29 1.76
CA ASP A 356 0.55 2.86 1.03
C ASP A 356 1.88 2.11 1.24
N GLY A 357 1.89 1.06 2.07
CA GLY A 357 3.07 0.26 2.42
C GLY A 357 3.87 0.84 3.58
N THR A 358 3.44 1.95 4.19
CA THR A 358 4.10 2.46 5.40
C THR A 358 3.77 1.58 6.61
N LEU A 359 4.75 1.41 7.49
CA LEU A 359 4.60 0.59 8.69
C LEU A 359 3.72 1.28 9.75
N LYS A 360 2.83 0.53 10.39
CA LYS A 360 2.14 0.95 11.62
C LYS A 360 3.04 0.67 12.84
N PRO A 361 2.80 1.31 13.99
CA PRO A 361 3.57 1.06 15.22
C PRO A 361 3.63 -0.43 15.63
N ALA A 362 2.56 -1.18 15.38
CA ALA A 362 2.50 -2.61 15.65
C ALA A 362 3.52 -3.40 14.82
N ALA A 363 3.80 -3.00 13.57
CA ALA A 363 4.81 -3.65 12.73
C ALA A 363 6.23 -3.50 13.28
N LEU A 364 6.57 -2.36 13.88
CA LEU A 364 7.88 -2.16 14.50
C LEU A 364 8.09 -3.11 15.69
N VAL A 365 7.08 -3.23 16.55
CA VAL A 365 7.13 -4.15 17.69
C VAL A 365 7.13 -5.61 17.24
N PHE A 366 6.31 -5.97 16.25
CA PHE A 366 6.29 -7.31 15.68
C PHE A 366 7.65 -7.66 15.06
N ARG A 367 8.25 -6.76 14.29
CA ARG A 367 9.61 -6.90 13.73
C ARG A 367 10.65 -7.10 14.83
N ASP A 368 10.68 -6.21 15.83
CA ASP A 368 11.83 -6.09 16.73
C ASP A 368 11.76 -7.02 17.95
N GLN A 369 10.56 -7.30 18.47
CA GLN A 369 10.39 -8.02 19.75
C GLN A 369 10.12 -9.52 19.61
N LEU A 370 9.75 -9.99 18.42
CA LEU A 370 9.62 -11.41 18.12
C LEU A 370 10.59 -11.77 16.99
N GLN A 371 11.74 -12.35 17.33
CA GLN A 371 12.76 -12.72 16.34
C GLN A 371 12.74 -14.22 16.08
N VAL A 372 12.71 -14.61 14.80
CA VAL A 372 12.84 -16.00 14.36
C VAL A 372 13.86 -16.10 13.24
N SER A 373 14.38 -17.30 12.99
CA SER A 373 15.29 -17.53 11.87
C SER A 373 14.50 -17.85 10.60
N PRO A 374 14.91 -17.33 9.43
CA PRO A 374 14.38 -17.77 8.15
C PRO A 374 14.76 -19.23 7.88
N PHE A 375 13.92 -19.93 7.13
CA PHE A 375 14.25 -21.26 6.63
C PHE A 375 15.28 -21.19 5.51
N THR A 376 16.14 -22.20 5.41
CA THR A 376 17.12 -22.27 4.34
C THR A 376 16.40 -22.54 3.03
N ALA A 377 16.54 -21.64 2.06
CA ALA A 377 15.92 -21.81 0.75
C ALA A 377 16.49 -23.04 0.04
N ALA A 378 15.69 -24.11 -0.08
CA ALA A 378 15.93 -25.14 -1.06
C ALA A 378 15.45 -24.59 -2.42
N ALA A 379 16.34 -23.95 -3.19
CA ALA A 379 15.99 -23.44 -4.50
C ALA A 379 15.84 -24.60 -5.52
N SER A 380 14.73 -24.65 -6.27
CA SER A 380 14.75 -25.07 -7.69
C SER A 380 13.46 -24.93 -8.52
N SER A 381 12.31 -24.41 -8.03
CA SER A 381 11.26 -24.07 -9.01
C SER A 381 11.60 -22.72 -9.66
N ALA A 382 11.96 -22.79 -10.94
CA ALA A 382 12.22 -21.65 -11.82
C ALA A 382 10.97 -21.31 -12.65
N GLU A 383 9.78 -21.57 -12.11
CA GLU A 383 8.55 -21.22 -12.81
C GLU A 383 8.50 -19.70 -12.92
N PRO A 384 8.33 -19.14 -14.13
CA PRO A 384 8.21 -17.71 -14.31
C PRO A 384 6.99 -17.22 -13.54
N LEU A 385 7.14 -16.09 -12.84
CA LEU A 385 6.02 -15.45 -12.18
C LEU A 385 5.04 -14.98 -13.25
N THR A 386 3.80 -15.47 -13.19
CA THR A 386 2.75 -15.13 -14.14
C THR A 386 1.86 -14.03 -13.60
N SER A 387 1.19 -13.35 -14.52
CA SER A 387 0.12 -12.40 -14.24
C SER A 387 -1.12 -12.78 -15.06
N GLN A 388 -2.30 -12.74 -14.45
CA GLN A 388 -3.57 -12.76 -15.19
C GLN A 388 -3.97 -11.33 -15.63
N ASN A 389 -4.81 -11.24 -16.67
CA ASN A 389 -5.19 -10.01 -17.42
C ASN A 389 -5.43 -8.73 -16.56
N ASP A 390 -5.12 -7.58 -17.17
CA ASP A 390 -5.24 -6.15 -16.77
C ASP A 390 -5.80 -5.84 -15.36
N PRO A 391 -5.03 -5.19 -14.46
CA PRO A 391 -5.38 -4.88 -13.05
C PRO A 391 -6.59 -3.95 -12.82
N ASN A 392 -7.51 -3.81 -13.77
CA ASN A 392 -8.61 -2.84 -13.69
C ASN A 392 -9.99 -3.48 -13.86
N GLN A 393 -10.53 -4.05 -12.78
CA GLN A 393 -11.95 -3.88 -12.48
C GLN A 393 -12.11 -2.82 -11.38
N ASN A 394 -11.76 -1.57 -11.73
CA ASN A 394 -11.85 -0.37 -10.88
C ASN A 394 -11.16 -0.52 -9.51
N PRO A 395 -9.81 -0.48 -9.43
CA PRO A 395 -9.16 -0.22 -8.15
C PRO A 395 -9.73 1.08 -7.58
N ALA A 396 -9.90 1.12 -6.27
CA ALA A 396 -10.36 2.33 -5.61
C ALA A 396 -9.43 3.51 -5.96
N ASP A 397 -10.01 4.63 -6.38
CA ASP A 397 -9.25 5.85 -6.66
C ASP A 397 -8.60 6.30 -5.34
N TYR A 398 -7.27 6.31 -5.24
CA TYR A 398 -6.55 6.77 -4.04
C TYR A 398 -6.31 8.29 -4.09
N PHE A 399 -6.65 8.97 -2.99
CA PHE A 399 -6.50 10.42 -2.85
C PHE A 399 -5.39 10.72 -1.85
N PRO A 400 -4.13 10.92 -2.29
CA PRO A 400 -3.00 11.17 -1.39
C PRO A 400 -3.16 12.44 -0.55
N GLN A 401 -3.98 13.40 -1.00
CA GLN A 401 -4.28 14.63 -0.27
C GLN A 401 -5.01 14.38 1.06
N THR A 402 -5.80 13.30 1.11
CA THR A 402 -6.63 12.97 2.27
C THR A 402 -6.30 11.59 2.86
N GLY A 403 -5.53 10.76 2.15
CA GLY A 403 -5.18 9.40 2.56
C GLY A 403 -6.30 8.37 2.36
N HIS A 404 -7.41 8.75 1.71
CA HIS A 404 -8.60 7.91 1.57
C HIS A 404 -8.77 7.36 0.15
N TYR A 405 -9.51 6.26 0.07
CA TYR A 405 -9.80 5.52 -1.15
C TYR A 405 -11.27 5.67 -1.52
N LEU A 406 -11.54 5.65 -2.82
CA LEU A 406 -12.89 5.72 -3.35
C LEU A 406 -13.14 4.56 -4.29
N SER A 407 -13.91 3.57 -3.83
CA SER A 407 -14.27 2.39 -4.61
C SER A 407 -15.58 2.57 -5.35
N SER A 408 -15.78 1.82 -6.44
CA SER A 408 -17.08 1.73 -7.09
C SER A 408 -18.09 0.98 -6.18
N PRO A 409 -19.38 1.36 -6.13
CA PRO A 409 -20.08 2.30 -7.02
C PRO A 409 -19.86 3.79 -6.75
N LEU A 410 -19.30 4.16 -5.59
CA LEU A 410 -19.15 5.57 -5.18
C LEU A 410 -18.22 6.34 -6.12
N ALA A 411 -17.11 5.73 -6.54
CA ALA A 411 -16.14 6.30 -7.48
C ALA A 411 -16.75 6.70 -8.82
N GLU A 412 -17.56 5.81 -9.39
CA GLU A 412 -18.21 6.06 -10.68
C GLU A 412 -19.26 7.15 -10.59
N LEU A 413 -19.97 7.25 -9.46
CA LEU A 413 -20.87 8.37 -9.22
C LEU A 413 -20.11 9.68 -9.07
N TRP A 414 -19.07 9.70 -8.23
CA TRP A 414 -18.23 10.88 -8.00
C TRP A 414 -17.65 11.41 -9.32
N ARG A 415 -16.99 10.55 -10.11
CA ARG A 415 -16.38 10.92 -11.41
C ARG A 415 -17.40 11.47 -12.40
N ARG A 416 -18.61 10.90 -12.46
CA ARG A 416 -19.61 11.24 -13.48
C ARG A 416 -20.55 12.37 -13.06
N ALA A 417 -20.73 12.61 -11.76
CA ALA A 417 -21.72 13.56 -11.24
C ALA A 417 -21.13 14.91 -10.78
N GLY A 418 -19.81 15.13 -10.93
CA GLY A 418 -19.19 16.44 -10.71
C GLY A 418 -17.88 16.45 -9.92
N GLY A 419 -17.38 15.29 -9.50
CA GLY A 419 -16.06 15.10 -8.91
C GLY A 419 -15.76 16.04 -7.75
N GLU A 420 -14.51 16.50 -7.68
CA GLU A 420 -14.01 17.41 -6.64
C GLU A 420 -14.76 18.76 -6.63
N THR A 421 -15.21 19.24 -7.78
CA THR A 421 -15.94 20.51 -7.87
C THR A 421 -17.25 20.46 -7.08
N ILE A 422 -18.01 19.37 -7.17
CA ILE A 422 -19.30 19.22 -6.49
C ILE A 422 -19.17 18.56 -5.11
N PHE A 423 -18.40 17.49 -5.00
CA PHE A 423 -18.32 16.67 -3.78
C PHE A 423 -17.08 16.96 -2.95
N GLY A 424 -16.00 17.46 -3.57
CA GLY A 424 -14.69 17.60 -2.95
C GLY A 424 -13.97 16.26 -2.82
N LEU A 425 -12.85 16.28 -2.11
CA LEU A 425 -12.03 15.08 -1.85
C LEU A 425 -12.71 14.16 -0.82
N PRO A 426 -12.51 12.83 -0.88
CA PRO A 426 -13.00 11.92 0.16
C PRO A 426 -12.26 12.20 1.47
N LEU A 427 -13.01 12.33 2.57
CA LEU A 427 -12.50 12.61 3.91
C LEU A 427 -12.56 11.40 4.85
N THR A 428 -13.16 10.32 4.37
CA THR A 428 -13.17 9.01 5.00
C THR A 428 -13.09 7.97 3.90
N ASP A 429 -12.76 6.74 4.26
CA ASP A 429 -13.13 5.59 3.45
C ASP A 429 -14.62 5.24 3.66
N ALA A 430 -15.16 4.36 2.80
CA ALA A 430 -16.57 4.00 2.80
C ALA A 430 -16.89 2.90 3.83
N TYR A 431 -17.55 3.22 4.94
CA TYR A 431 -17.77 2.28 6.04
C TYR A 431 -19.22 1.84 6.19
N VAL A 432 -19.43 0.65 6.75
CA VAL A 432 -20.78 0.16 7.10
C VAL A 432 -21.29 0.94 8.31
N ASP A 433 -22.16 1.90 8.04
CA ASP A 433 -22.83 2.71 9.06
C ASP A 433 -23.99 1.96 9.71
N ARG A 434 -24.65 1.07 8.95
CA ARG A 434 -25.70 0.19 9.45
C ARG A 434 -25.58 -1.19 8.83
N VAL A 435 -25.56 -2.24 9.68
CA VAL A 435 -25.62 -3.64 9.24
C VAL A 435 -27.03 -4.02 8.79
N GLY A 436 -27.11 -4.98 7.87
CA GLY A 436 -28.34 -5.56 7.36
C GLY A 436 -29.16 -6.26 8.44
N THR A 437 -30.45 -6.45 8.18
CA THR A 437 -31.38 -7.10 9.11
C THR A 437 -31.10 -8.60 9.33
N ASP A 438 -30.30 -9.20 8.47
CA ASP A 438 -29.74 -10.56 8.56
C ASP A 438 -28.37 -10.60 9.25
N GLY A 439 -27.85 -9.45 9.68
CA GLY A 439 -26.54 -9.33 10.32
C GLY A 439 -25.37 -9.20 9.34
N THR A 440 -25.62 -9.17 8.02
CA THR A 440 -24.56 -9.02 7.02
C THR A 440 -24.39 -7.56 6.58
N SER A 441 -23.24 -7.22 6.01
CA SER A 441 -22.93 -5.88 5.52
C SER A 441 -23.59 -5.51 4.19
N ASP A 442 -24.13 -6.49 3.49
CA ASP A 442 -24.77 -6.39 2.17
C ASP A 442 -26.26 -6.72 2.21
N GLY A 443 -26.75 -7.20 3.35
CA GLY A 443 -28.12 -7.63 3.54
C GLY A 443 -29.15 -6.49 3.54
N PRO A 444 -30.46 -6.83 3.52
CA PRO A 444 -31.52 -5.85 3.48
C PRO A 444 -31.42 -4.84 4.64
N GLY A 445 -31.41 -3.55 4.33
CA GLY A 445 -31.28 -2.48 5.32
C GLY A 445 -29.85 -2.09 5.69
N ALA A 446 -28.83 -2.74 5.10
CA ALA A 446 -27.46 -2.29 5.22
C ALA A 446 -27.27 -0.93 4.53
N ARG A 447 -26.46 -0.06 5.16
CA ARG A 447 -26.10 1.26 4.63
C ARG A 447 -24.60 1.49 4.79
N ILE A 448 -23.95 1.87 3.70
CA ILE A 448 -22.55 2.28 3.66
C ILE A 448 -22.47 3.77 3.45
N VAL A 449 -21.63 4.43 4.24
CA VAL A 449 -21.47 5.86 4.21
C VAL A 449 -20.03 6.22 3.88
N GLN A 450 -19.85 7.21 3.02
CA GLN A 450 -18.56 7.85 2.82
C GLN A 450 -18.71 9.37 2.82
N TYR A 451 -17.81 10.04 3.54
CA TYR A 451 -17.78 11.49 3.61
C TYR A 451 -16.79 12.06 2.62
N PHE A 452 -17.16 13.18 2.04
CA PHE A 452 -16.34 14.04 1.21
C PHE A 452 -16.32 15.44 1.82
N GLU A 453 -15.49 16.34 1.30
CA GLU A 453 -15.45 17.71 1.82
C GLU A 453 -16.82 18.39 1.78
N LYS A 454 -17.60 18.19 0.71
CA LYS A 454 -18.84 18.92 0.45
C LYS A 454 -20.11 18.05 0.56
N ALA A 455 -19.97 16.72 0.60
CA ALA A 455 -21.10 15.80 0.55
C ALA A 455 -20.89 14.54 1.40
N ARG A 456 -21.97 13.79 1.63
CA ARG A 456 -21.98 12.45 2.21
C ARG A 456 -22.72 11.51 1.27
N PHE A 457 -22.09 10.43 0.84
CA PHE A 457 -22.72 9.39 0.01
C PHE A 457 -23.28 8.29 0.90
N GLU A 458 -24.46 7.79 0.56
CA GLU A 458 -25.15 6.72 1.28
C GLU A 458 -25.50 5.58 0.30
N TYR A 459 -24.70 4.52 0.30
CA TYR A 459 -24.86 3.36 -0.57
C TYR A 459 -25.67 2.24 0.08
N TYR A 460 -26.58 1.64 -0.69
CA TYR A 460 -27.46 0.54 -0.27
C TYR A 460 -27.21 -0.72 -1.12
N PRO A 461 -26.36 -1.66 -0.69
CA PRO A 461 -25.97 -2.84 -1.47
C PRO A 461 -27.12 -3.74 -1.89
N ALA A 462 -28.11 -3.93 -1.01
CA ALA A 462 -29.28 -4.76 -1.29
C ALA A 462 -30.02 -4.36 -2.58
N ARG A 463 -29.92 -3.08 -3.00
CA ARG A 463 -30.50 -2.58 -4.26
C ARG A 463 -29.91 -3.24 -5.51
N LEU A 464 -28.70 -3.82 -5.44
CA LEU A 464 -28.10 -4.61 -6.53
C LEU A 464 -28.90 -5.88 -6.86
N HIS A 465 -29.53 -6.48 -5.84
CA HIS A 465 -30.26 -7.74 -5.97
C HIS A 465 -31.74 -7.53 -6.30
N GLU A 466 -32.20 -6.28 -6.36
CA GLU A 466 -33.57 -5.97 -6.70
C GLU A 466 -33.86 -6.24 -8.19
N PRO A 467 -35.00 -6.85 -8.54
CA PRO A 467 -35.32 -7.21 -9.93
C PRO A 467 -35.24 -6.05 -10.94
N GLY A 468 -35.50 -4.82 -10.48
CA GLY A 468 -35.47 -3.61 -11.29
C GLY A 468 -34.07 -3.11 -11.65
N PHE A 469 -33.02 -3.52 -10.91
CA PHE A 469 -31.67 -2.99 -11.07
C PHE A 469 -31.12 -3.16 -12.50
N LYS A 470 -31.42 -4.32 -13.12
CA LYS A 470 -30.99 -4.67 -14.49
C LYS A 470 -31.50 -3.70 -15.57
N ASN A 471 -32.51 -2.89 -15.25
CA ASN A 471 -33.09 -1.93 -16.19
C ASN A 471 -32.38 -0.57 -16.19
N PHE A 472 -31.50 -0.29 -15.22
CA PHE A 472 -30.74 0.96 -15.17
C PHE A 472 -29.44 0.87 -16.00
N SER A 473 -29.08 1.97 -16.65
CA SER A 473 -27.86 2.07 -17.46
C SER A 473 -27.13 3.41 -17.22
N HIS A 474 -25.85 3.48 -17.60
CA HIS A 474 -25.01 4.68 -17.44
C HIS A 474 -25.01 5.22 -16.01
N ILE A 475 -25.15 6.54 -15.81
CA ILE A 475 -25.14 7.18 -14.49
C ILE A 475 -26.37 6.82 -13.63
N SER A 476 -27.48 6.42 -14.26
CA SER A 476 -28.74 6.16 -13.56
C SER A 476 -28.68 4.97 -12.61
N LYS A 477 -27.85 3.96 -12.91
CA LYS A 477 -27.65 2.82 -12.01
C LYS A 477 -26.96 3.24 -10.71
N TYR A 478 -26.03 4.20 -10.77
CA TYR A 478 -25.31 4.67 -9.58
C TYR A 478 -26.21 5.55 -8.71
N PHE A 479 -27.03 6.42 -9.33
CA PHE A 479 -28.09 7.15 -8.63
C PHE A 479 -29.19 6.25 -8.03
N TYR A 480 -29.32 5.01 -8.51
CA TYR A 480 -30.23 4.04 -7.88
C TYR A 480 -29.61 3.43 -6.63
N LEU A 481 -28.31 3.17 -6.66
CA LEU A 481 -27.58 2.53 -5.56
C LEU A 481 -27.23 3.50 -4.43
N VAL A 482 -26.97 4.76 -4.76
CA VAL A 482 -26.39 5.75 -3.85
C VAL A 482 -27.32 6.95 -3.70
N ASP A 483 -27.68 7.22 -2.46
CA ASP A 483 -28.37 8.44 -2.05
C ASP A 483 -27.35 9.45 -1.48
N PHE A 484 -27.79 10.69 -1.25
CA PHE A 484 -26.96 11.75 -0.66
C PHE A 484 -27.49 12.09 0.74
N GLY A 485 -26.57 12.21 1.70
CA GLY A 485 -26.90 12.65 3.05
C GLY A 485 -27.51 14.05 3.04
N THR A 486 -28.48 14.29 3.92
CA THR A 486 -29.24 15.54 3.99
C THR A 486 -28.50 16.62 4.79
N LEU A 487 -27.22 16.85 4.44
CA LEU A 487 -26.30 17.68 5.25
C LEU A 487 -26.79 19.11 5.45
N GLY A 488 -27.50 19.66 4.46
CA GLY A 488 -28.10 20.99 4.58
C GLY A 488 -29.21 21.04 5.62
N LYS A 489 -30.00 19.97 5.79
CA LYS A 489 -30.97 19.84 6.90
C LYS A 489 -30.28 19.55 8.23
N GLU A 490 -29.30 18.66 8.23
CA GLU A 490 -28.67 18.14 9.45
C GLU A 490 -27.79 19.19 10.14
N ILE A 491 -27.05 20.00 9.38
CA ILE A 491 -26.05 20.96 9.88
C ILE A 491 -26.49 22.40 9.61
N GLY A 492 -27.09 22.62 8.44
CA GLY A 492 -27.29 23.95 7.88
C GLY A 492 -28.38 24.82 8.50
N GLY A 493 -29.29 24.23 9.29
CA GLY A 493 -30.49 24.92 9.77
C GLY A 493 -30.29 25.94 10.90
N SER A 494 -29.18 25.86 11.65
CA SER A 494 -28.95 26.74 12.81
C SER A 494 -28.62 28.18 12.42
N ASP A 495 -27.91 28.36 11.30
CA ASP A 495 -27.30 29.64 10.92
C ASP A 495 -28.10 30.40 9.84
N VAL A 496 -29.31 29.92 9.53
CA VAL A 496 -30.22 30.57 8.59
C VAL A 496 -30.96 31.71 9.31
N PRO A 497 -30.90 32.96 8.81
CA PRO A 497 -31.71 34.04 9.37
C PRO A 497 -33.20 33.71 9.33
N GLU A 498 -33.98 34.13 10.33
CA GLU A 498 -35.42 33.84 10.40
C GLU A 498 -36.18 34.29 9.14
N SER A 499 -35.76 35.40 8.54
CA SER A 499 -36.29 35.91 7.28
C SER A 499 -36.09 34.94 6.10
N ALA A 500 -35.02 34.15 6.11
CA ALA A 500 -34.72 33.18 5.08
C ALA A 500 -35.38 31.81 5.32
N LYS A 501 -35.85 31.52 6.54
CA LYS A 501 -36.64 30.33 6.88
C LYS A 501 -38.11 30.44 6.47
N ALA A 502 -38.60 31.66 6.25
CA ALA A 502 -39.99 31.88 5.91
C ALA A 502 -40.36 31.27 4.54
N VAL A 503 -41.38 30.40 4.55
CA VAL A 503 -42.06 29.91 3.35
C VAL A 503 -42.66 31.09 2.59
N GLN A 504 -42.43 31.13 1.27
CA GLN A 504 -42.96 32.17 0.40
C GLN A 504 -44.26 31.74 -0.23
N GLN A 505 -45.10 32.70 -0.61
CA GLN A 505 -46.20 32.42 -1.53
C GLN A 505 -45.65 32.36 -2.95
N ARG A 506 -46.15 31.42 -3.75
CA ARG A 506 -45.76 31.29 -5.16
C ARG A 506 -45.93 32.62 -5.90
N LYS A 507 -44.81 33.19 -6.36
CA LYS A 507 -44.77 34.51 -7.03
C LYS A 507 -45.28 34.48 -8.48
N GLY A 508 -45.33 33.30 -9.11
CA GLY A 508 -45.77 33.12 -10.49
C GLY A 508 -45.52 31.70 -11.03
N PRO A 509 -45.79 31.43 -12.32
CA PRO A 509 -45.41 30.18 -12.96
C PRO A 509 -43.88 30.05 -13.04
N ASP A 510 -43.38 28.81 -13.14
CA ASP A 510 -41.94 28.55 -13.26
C ASP A 510 -41.42 29.05 -14.61
N THR A 511 -40.19 29.57 -14.61
CA THR A 511 -39.50 30.12 -15.79
C THR A 511 -38.06 29.62 -15.84
N SER A 512 -37.31 29.99 -16.88
CA SER A 512 -35.87 29.69 -16.94
C SER A 512 -35.04 30.38 -15.86
N ALA A 513 -35.56 31.41 -15.20
CA ALA A 513 -34.84 32.19 -14.19
C ALA A 513 -35.40 32.06 -12.76
N TYR A 514 -36.51 31.31 -12.59
CA TYR A 514 -37.22 31.17 -11.31
C TYR A 514 -37.99 29.85 -11.25
N HIS A 515 -37.89 29.13 -10.13
CA HIS A 515 -38.66 27.93 -9.84
C HIS A 515 -39.18 27.97 -8.39
N TYR A 516 -40.45 27.63 -8.18
CA TYR A 516 -41.06 27.52 -6.85
C TYR A 516 -41.25 26.06 -6.45
N PHE A 517 -40.72 25.66 -5.28
CA PHE A 517 -40.83 24.29 -4.79
C PHE A 517 -42.01 24.15 -3.81
N ASP A 518 -43.15 23.64 -4.27
CA ASP A 518 -44.34 23.43 -3.43
C ASP A 518 -44.05 22.53 -2.21
N SER A 519 -43.13 21.58 -2.33
CA SER A 519 -42.76 20.63 -1.27
C SER A 519 -42.04 21.27 -0.08
N THR A 520 -41.32 22.37 -0.30
CA THR A 520 -40.55 23.05 0.75
C THR A 520 -41.00 24.48 1.00
N GLY A 521 -41.75 25.08 0.07
CA GLY A 521 -42.23 26.45 0.17
C GLY A 521 -41.15 27.50 -0.14
N HIS A 522 -40.06 27.10 -0.79
CA HIS A 522 -38.93 27.97 -1.11
C HIS A 522 -38.73 28.18 -2.62
N ASP A 523 -38.11 29.31 -2.94
CA ASP A 523 -37.87 29.75 -4.31
C ASP A 523 -36.42 29.47 -4.69
N LEU A 524 -36.18 29.19 -5.97
CA LEU A 524 -34.85 29.10 -6.55
C LEU A 524 -34.77 30.00 -7.77
N ALA A 525 -33.75 30.84 -7.83
CA ALA A 525 -33.52 31.79 -8.92
C ALA A 525 -32.04 31.81 -9.32
N ALA A 526 -31.73 32.43 -10.45
CA ALA A 526 -30.34 32.64 -10.88
C ALA A 526 -29.54 33.45 -9.81
N PRO A 527 -28.27 33.12 -9.56
CA PRO A 527 -27.44 32.14 -10.28
C PRO A 527 -27.58 30.69 -9.80
N PHE A 528 -28.25 30.44 -8.67
CA PHE A 528 -28.36 29.09 -8.10
C PHE A 528 -29.23 28.14 -8.93
N LEU A 529 -30.30 28.65 -9.58
CA LEU A 529 -31.14 27.83 -10.46
C LEU A 529 -30.35 27.26 -11.65
N ASP A 530 -29.48 28.06 -12.25
CA ASP A 530 -28.66 27.65 -13.39
C ASP A 530 -27.66 26.58 -12.96
N PHE A 531 -26.97 26.80 -11.84
CA PHE A 531 -26.05 25.82 -11.28
C PHE A 531 -26.75 24.51 -10.92
N TRP A 532 -27.92 24.58 -10.28
CA TRP A 532 -28.72 23.42 -9.90
C TRP A 532 -29.17 22.62 -11.13
N ASN A 533 -29.72 23.28 -12.16
CA ASN A 533 -30.17 22.63 -13.40
C ASN A 533 -29.01 21.95 -14.15
N ASN A 534 -27.84 22.58 -14.16
CA ASN A 534 -26.66 22.07 -14.86
C ASN A 534 -25.94 20.94 -14.09
N ASN A 535 -26.27 20.72 -12.82
CA ASN A 535 -25.63 19.73 -11.96
C ASN A 535 -26.67 18.76 -11.35
N TYR A 536 -27.49 18.14 -12.20
CA TYR A 536 -28.47 17.09 -11.84
C TYR A 536 -29.54 17.46 -10.79
N GLY A 537 -29.63 18.73 -10.42
CA GLY A 537 -30.66 19.33 -9.59
C GLY A 537 -30.97 18.58 -8.30
N ALA A 538 -32.26 18.24 -8.12
CA ALA A 538 -32.78 17.65 -6.90
C ALA A 538 -32.06 16.36 -6.50
N LYS A 539 -31.49 15.64 -7.47
CA LYS A 539 -30.77 14.40 -7.18
C LYS A 539 -29.52 14.64 -6.34
N LEU A 540 -28.76 15.71 -6.60
CA LEU A 540 -27.53 16.02 -5.85
C LEU A 540 -27.84 16.90 -4.64
N PHE A 541 -28.52 18.02 -4.88
CA PHE A 541 -28.65 19.06 -3.86
C PHE A 541 -29.93 18.91 -3.03
N GLY A 542 -30.93 18.18 -3.52
CA GLY A 542 -32.29 18.23 -2.99
C GLY A 542 -33.00 19.54 -3.33
N ASN A 543 -34.14 19.75 -2.69
CA ASN A 543 -34.92 20.98 -2.83
C ASN A 543 -34.35 22.12 -1.95
N PRO A 544 -34.58 23.40 -2.29
CA PRO A 544 -34.20 24.50 -1.41
C PRO A 544 -34.99 24.44 -0.10
N ILE A 545 -34.32 24.65 1.02
CA ILE A 545 -34.89 24.70 2.38
C ILE A 545 -34.73 26.07 3.05
N SER A 546 -34.21 27.04 2.30
CA SER A 546 -34.17 28.45 2.68
C SER A 546 -34.39 29.32 1.46
N GLN A 547 -34.72 30.60 1.70
CA GLN A 547 -34.52 31.66 0.71
C GLN A 547 -33.01 31.97 0.59
N PRO A 548 -32.55 32.57 -0.54
CA PRO A 548 -31.20 33.09 -0.62
C PRO A 548 -31.04 34.28 0.36
N PHE A 549 -29.91 34.33 1.05
CA PHE A 549 -29.59 35.41 2.00
C PHE A 549 -28.12 35.80 1.92
N ASN A 550 -27.80 37.02 2.35
CA ASN A 550 -26.43 37.53 2.32
C ASN A 550 -25.71 37.28 3.65
N ARG A 551 -24.46 36.84 3.58
CA ARG A 551 -23.53 36.69 4.70
C ARG A 551 -22.17 37.23 4.27
N ASP A 552 -21.73 38.31 4.89
CA ASP A 552 -20.42 38.93 4.64
C ASP A 552 -20.11 39.21 3.16
N GLY A 553 -21.12 39.61 2.38
CA GLY A 553 -20.98 39.91 0.95
C GLY A 553 -21.25 38.72 0.02
N GLN A 554 -21.28 37.49 0.54
CA GLN A 554 -21.65 36.29 -0.20
C GLN A 554 -23.15 36.05 -0.14
N ILE A 555 -23.73 35.55 -1.22
CA ILE A 555 -25.12 35.08 -1.27
C ILE A 555 -25.10 33.58 -1.04
N LEU A 556 -25.91 33.10 -0.09
CA LEU A 556 -25.98 31.71 0.33
C LEU A 556 -27.42 31.20 0.21
N GLN A 557 -27.59 29.93 -0.14
CA GLN A 557 -28.88 29.25 -0.06
C GLN A 557 -28.73 27.78 0.35
N TYR A 558 -29.48 27.37 1.36
CA TYR A 558 -29.52 25.98 1.81
C TYR A 558 -30.49 25.15 0.99
N PHE A 559 -30.06 23.93 0.70
CA PHE A 559 -30.84 22.85 0.10
C PHE A 559 -30.85 21.66 1.05
N GLU A 560 -31.61 20.61 0.74
CA GLU A 560 -31.71 19.44 1.62
C GLU A 560 -30.34 18.78 1.87
N ASN A 561 -29.49 18.68 0.84
CA ASN A 561 -28.24 17.94 0.89
C ASN A 561 -26.99 18.85 0.87
N ALA A 562 -27.15 20.14 0.58
CA ALA A 562 -26.02 21.03 0.28
C ALA A 562 -26.29 22.48 0.69
N LEU A 563 -25.23 23.28 0.69
CA LEU A 563 -25.26 24.75 0.76
C LEU A 563 -24.57 25.29 -0.48
N LEU A 564 -25.27 26.11 -1.26
CA LEU A 564 -24.70 26.81 -2.41
C LEU A 564 -24.31 28.24 -2.03
N GLU A 565 -23.13 28.66 -2.49
CA GLU A 565 -22.52 29.96 -2.20
C GLU A 565 -22.21 30.69 -3.51
N TYR A 566 -22.35 32.00 -3.51
CA TYR A 566 -22.05 32.85 -4.65
C TYR A 566 -21.49 34.19 -4.19
N ASP A 567 -20.27 34.51 -4.61
CA ASP A 567 -19.65 35.81 -4.37
C ASP A 567 -19.78 36.69 -5.62
N PRO A 568 -20.70 37.68 -5.63
CA PRO A 568 -20.87 38.58 -6.76
C PRO A 568 -19.69 39.55 -6.97
N THR A 569 -18.78 39.66 -5.99
CA THR A 569 -17.65 40.60 -6.01
C THR A 569 -16.35 39.97 -6.50
N ALA A 570 -16.31 38.64 -6.65
CA ALA A 570 -15.16 37.92 -7.17
C ALA A 570 -14.86 38.32 -8.63
N PRO A 571 -13.58 38.34 -9.06
CA PRO A 571 -13.20 38.67 -10.44
C PRO A 571 -13.88 37.79 -11.50
N ASN A 572 -14.20 36.53 -11.15
CA ASN A 572 -14.97 35.58 -11.93
C ASN A 572 -16.00 34.91 -11.01
N PRO A 573 -17.20 35.51 -10.83
CA PRO A 573 -18.16 35.04 -9.85
C PRO A 573 -18.79 33.73 -10.33
N VAL A 574 -18.61 32.67 -9.53
CA VAL A 574 -19.14 31.33 -9.80
C VAL A 574 -19.89 30.81 -8.57
N VAL A 575 -20.87 29.94 -8.79
CA VAL A 575 -21.54 29.23 -7.70
C VAL A 575 -20.63 28.09 -7.22
N THR A 576 -20.44 27.99 -5.91
CA THR A 576 -19.68 26.91 -5.26
C THR A 576 -20.57 26.13 -4.28
N VAL A 577 -20.15 24.91 -3.95
CA VAL A 577 -20.78 24.08 -2.92
C VAL A 577 -19.95 24.17 -1.65
N ALA A 578 -20.58 24.53 -0.54
CA ALA A 578 -19.91 24.67 0.75
C ALA A 578 -19.46 23.29 1.30
N PRO A 579 -18.40 23.23 2.12
CA PRO A 579 -17.82 22.00 2.62
C PRO A 579 -18.62 21.40 3.79
N LEU A 580 -19.90 21.10 3.60
CA LEU A 580 -20.78 20.61 4.67
C LEU A 580 -20.37 19.22 5.19
N GLY A 581 -19.79 18.35 4.35
CA GLY A 581 -19.30 17.05 4.81
C GLY A 581 -18.13 17.18 5.79
N LYS A 582 -17.20 18.10 5.51
CA LYS A 582 -16.12 18.47 6.45
C LYS A 582 -16.68 19.03 7.76
N GLN A 583 -17.70 19.90 7.69
CA GLN A 583 -18.34 20.47 8.86
C GLN A 583 -19.05 19.41 9.71
N GLU A 584 -19.69 18.41 9.09
CA GLU A 584 -20.34 17.32 9.81
C GLU A 584 -19.33 16.50 10.62
N LEU A 585 -18.22 16.11 9.98
CA LEU A 585 -17.18 15.32 10.64
C LEU A 585 -16.57 16.09 11.81
N ALA A 586 -16.31 17.39 11.64
CA ALA A 586 -15.87 18.26 12.72
C ALA A 586 -16.90 18.32 13.87
N ALA A 587 -18.19 18.43 13.56
CA ALA A 587 -19.27 18.41 14.56
C ALA A 587 -19.37 17.08 15.33
N LYS A 588 -18.98 15.97 14.69
CA LYS A 588 -18.85 14.64 15.32
C LYS A 588 -17.56 14.46 16.13
N GLY A 589 -16.69 15.48 16.18
CA GLY A 589 -15.41 15.40 16.86
C GLY A 589 -14.39 14.49 16.16
N ILE A 590 -14.63 14.18 14.89
CA ILE A 590 -13.70 13.40 14.06
C ILE A 590 -12.74 14.40 13.43
N PRO A 591 -11.42 14.29 13.70
CA PRO A 591 -10.44 15.10 13.03
C PRO A 591 -10.48 14.79 11.54
N VAL A 592 -11.16 15.65 10.78
CA VAL A 592 -10.98 15.73 9.34
C VAL A 592 -9.63 16.34 9.12
N GLY A 593 -8.67 15.51 8.69
CA GLY A 593 -7.31 15.93 8.42
C GLY A 593 -7.31 17.27 7.69
N SER A 594 -7.03 18.35 8.42
CA SER A 594 -6.21 19.36 7.82
C SER A 594 -4.86 18.67 7.60
N PRO A 595 -4.14 18.92 6.50
CA PRO A 595 -2.81 18.36 6.27
C PRO A 595 -1.80 18.62 7.41
N ALA A 596 -2.19 19.39 8.43
CA ALA A 596 -1.47 19.66 9.68
C ALA A 596 -1.67 18.59 10.79
N ASP A 597 -2.72 17.77 10.76
CA ASP A 597 -2.99 16.72 11.76
C ASP A 597 -2.78 15.29 11.25
N LEU A 598 -2.46 15.12 9.96
CA LEU A 598 -1.62 13.98 9.58
C LEU A 598 -0.33 14.17 10.35
N ALA A 599 0.01 13.23 11.22
CA ALA A 599 1.34 13.14 11.83
C ALA A 599 2.36 13.55 10.75
N PRO A 600 3.30 14.49 11.03
CA PRO A 600 4.23 14.96 10.01
C PRO A 600 4.77 13.73 9.33
N ALA A 601 4.55 13.61 7.99
CA ALA A 601 4.65 12.38 7.20
C ALA A 601 5.53 11.37 7.91
N SER A 602 5.06 10.19 8.32
CA SER A 602 5.88 9.30 9.15
C SER A 602 7.10 8.85 8.34
N PHE A 603 8.17 9.64 8.42
CA PHE A 603 9.41 9.41 7.73
C PHE A 603 10.03 8.18 8.36
N THR A 604 10.59 7.32 7.52
CA THR A 604 11.27 6.11 7.97
C THR A 604 12.49 6.44 8.83
N ASP A 605 13.08 7.61 8.60
CA ASP A 605 14.17 8.15 9.41
C ASP A 605 13.95 9.66 9.70
N PRO A 606 14.19 10.13 10.94
CA PRO A 606 14.08 11.56 11.30
C PRO A 606 14.94 12.50 10.43
N SER A 607 16.02 12.00 9.82
CA SER A 607 16.89 12.78 8.95
C SER A 607 16.22 13.09 7.61
N PHE A 608 15.36 12.19 7.11
CA PHE A 608 14.51 12.47 5.95
C PHE A 608 13.48 13.55 6.27
N GLN A 609 12.85 13.47 7.44
CA GLN A 609 11.96 14.52 7.93
C GLN A 609 12.66 15.88 8.00
N HIS A 610 13.89 15.91 8.53
CA HIS A 610 14.67 17.13 8.63
C HIS A 610 14.96 17.75 7.26
N THR A 611 15.26 16.92 6.27
CA THR A 611 15.54 17.36 4.90
C THR A 611 14.26 17.87 4.22
N TRP A 612 13.16 17.14 4.35
CA TRP A 612 11.88 17.49 3.72
C TRP A 612 11.26 18.76 4.33
N ARG A 613 11.22 18.85 5.67
CA ARG A 613 10.55 19.96 6.37
C ARG A 613 11.20 21.32 6.10
N ARG A 614 12.48 21.33 5.72
CA ARG A 614 13.20 22.56 5.36
C ARG A 614 12.49 23.28 4.21
N THR A 615 12.02 22.55 3.20
CA THR A 615 11.51 23.13 1.95
C THR A 615 10.02 22.89 1.73
N ASP A 616 9.49 21.74 2.11
CA ASP A 616 8.15 21.33 1.67
C ASP A 616 7.10 21.50 2.77
N LEU A 617 7.49 21.49 4.06
CA LEU A 617 6.57 21.84 5.14
C LEU A 617 5.97 23.26 5.00
N PRO A 618 6.73 24.32 4.63
CA PRO A 618 6.13 25.63 4.40
C PRO A 618 5.11 25.64 3.25
N VAL A 619 5.30 24.79 2.23
CA VAL A 619 4.32 24.63 1.14
C VAL A 619 3.08 23.90 1.66
N GLN A 620 3.27 22.79 2.39
CA GLN A 620 2.18 22.03 3.01
C GLN A 620 1.35 22.86 3.99
N ALA A 621 2.00 23.72 4.77
CA ALA A 621 1.36 24.59 5.74
C ALA A 621 0.68 25.83 5.11
N GLY A 622 0.71 25.98 3.78
CA GLY A 622 0.18 27.15 3.09
C GLY A 622 0.98 28.45 3.36
N GLN A 623 2.18 28.32 3.92
CA GLN A 623 3.08 29.43 4.25
C GLN A 623 4.00 29.83 3.08
N ALA A 624 4.06 29.01 2.03
CA ALA A 624 4.82 29.25 0.81
C ALA A 624 3.96 28.96 -0.42
N SER A 625 3.92 29.89 -1.39
CA SER A 625 3.21 29.70 -2.66
C SER A 625 4.19 29.39 -3.79
N ARG A 626 4.58 28.12 -3.89
CA ARG A 626 5.48 27.57 -4.93
C ARG A 626 5.29 26.06 -5.07
N SER A 627 5.76 25.48 -6.18
CA SER A 627 5.74 24.02 -6.39
C SER A 627 6.65 23.26 -5.40
N TRP A 628 6.41 21.95 -5.26
CA TRP A 628 7.11 21.03 -4.35
C TRP A 628 8.54 20.71 -4.82
N LEU A 629 9.48 20.53 -3.87
CA LEU A 629 10.84 20.05 -4.18
C LEU A 629 10.98 18.53 -4.02
N TRP A 630 10.21 17.96 -3.10
CA TRP A 630 10.13 16.52 -2.82
C TRP A 630 8.75 15.99 -3.16
N GLY A 631 7.71 16.66 -2.67
CA GLY A 631 6.32 16.22 -2.75
C GLY A 631 5.61 16.39 -1.40
N PRO A 632 4.30 16.19 -1.34
CA PRO A 632 3.52 16.37 -0.11
C PRO A 632 3.91 15.39 1.00
N GLN A 633 4.39 14.19 0.66
CA GLN A 633 4.89 13.17 1.60
C GLN A 633 5.72 12.11 0.87
N GLY A 634 6.41 11.26 1.65
CA GLY A 634 6.98 10.02 1.12
C GLY A 634 5.87 9.03 0.76
N PHE A 635 6.04 8.26 -0.33
CA PHE A 635 5.04 7.31 -0.82
C PHE A 635 5.52 5.85 -0.80
N ALA A 636 6.82 5.59 -0.64
CA ALA A 636 7.36 4.24 -0.54
C ALA A 636 8.70 4.24 0.18
N THR A 637 9.01 3.18 0.91
CA THR A 637 10.28 2.98 1.61
C THR A 637 10.87 1.65 1.21
N ALA A 638 12.19 1.58 1.05
CA ALA A 638 12.88 0.32 0.79
C ALA A 638 14.26 0.28 1.46
N LEU A 639 14.75 -0.94 1.67
CA LEU A 639 16.17 -1.21 1.81
C LEU A 639 16.68 -1.66 0.43
N GLU A 640 17.70 -0.99 -0.10
CA GLU A 640 18.28 -1.31 -1.39
C GLU A 640 19.71 -1.83 -1.25
N PRO A 641 20.13 -2.84 -2.03
CA PRO A 641 21.50 -3.31 -1.97
C PRO A 641 22.46 -2.20 -2.45
N TYR A 642 23.47 -1.92 -1.64
CA TYR A 642 24.51 -0.96 -1.92
C TYR A 642 25.82 -1.42 -1.28
N ALA A 643 26.84 -1.71 -2.09
CA ALA A 643 28.01 -2.46 -1.66
C ALA A 643 28.78 -1.82 -0.48
N GLU A 644 28.79 -0.49 -0.40
CA GLU A 644 29.47 0.27 0.65
C GLU A 644 28.57 0.61 1.86
N ALA A 645 27.30 0.19 1.87
CA ALA A 645 26.40 0.52 2.98
C ALA A 645 26.70 -0.27 4.27
N ASP A 646 26.59 0.41 5.41
CA ASP A 646 27.00 -0.08 6.73
C ASP A 646 26.06 -1.13 7.35
N HIS A 647 24.84 -1.27 6.84
CA HIS A 647 23.88 -2.32 7.25
C HIS A 647 23.99 -3.57 6.38
N ASN A 648 25.13 -4.25 6.46
CA ASN A 648 25.38 -5.48 5.67
C ASN A 648 25.21 -5.27 4.15
N GLY A 649 25.57 -4.09 3.62
CA GLY A 649 25.44 -3.78 2.21
C GLY A 649 24.03 -3.36 1.77
N TRP A 650 23.22 -2.80 2.67
CA TRP A 650 21.89 -2.25 2.37
C TRP A 650 21.78 -0.78 2.78
N ARG A 651 21.33 0.08 1.85
CA ARG A 651 21.00 1.50 2.12
C ARG A 651 19.50 1.67 2.36
N LEU A 652 19.15 2.57 3.26
CA LEU A 652 17.75 2.96 3.47
C LEU A 652 17.35 4.04 2.46
N VAL A 653 16.20 3.87 1.81
CA VAL A 653 15.64 4.85 0.88
C VAL A 653 14.17 5.13 1.16
N GLU A 654 13.76 6.38 0.91
CA GLU A 654 12.35 6.80 0.96
C GLU A 654 12.03 7.63 -0.29
N TYR A 655 10.99 7.24 -1.02
CA TYR A 655 10.56 7.79 -2.29
C TYR A 655 9.53 8.91 -2.11
N PHE A 656 9.68 9.98 -2.89
CA PHE A 656 8.81 11.14 -2.96
C PHE A 656 8.44 11.43 -4.41
N ASP A 657 7.40 12.21 -4.70
CA ASP A 657 6.98 12.48 -6.08
C ASP A 657 8.15 12.92 -6.98
N LYS A 658 8.96 13.84 -6.47
CA LYS A 658 10.04 14.50 -7.22
C LYS A 658 11.40 13.80 -7.08
N SER A 659 11.56 12.83 -6.16
CA SER A 659 12.85 12.21 -5.81
C SER A 659 12.76 10.89 -5.04
N ARG A 660 13.89 10.39 -4.55
CA ARG A 660 13.98 9.71 -3.26
C ARG A 660 15.05 10.37 -2.36
N MET A 661 15.04 10.05 -1.07
CA MET A 661 16.10 10.32 -0.11
C MET A 661 16.80 9.00 0.24
N GLU A 662 18.10 9.07 0.55
CA GLU A 662 18.90 7.88 0.82
C GLU A 662 19.86 8.08 2.00
N ILE A 663 19.94 7.09 2.88
CA ILE A 663 20.97 6.97 3.93
C ILE A 663 21.77 5.70 3.61
N THR A 664 22.99 5.88 3.13
CA THR A 664 23.94 4.79 2.82
C THR A 664 24.80 4.42 4.03
N HIS A 665 25.15 5.40 4.87
CA HIS A 665 25.97 5.23 6.07
C HIS A 665 25.23 5.84 7.27
N SER A 666 24.47 5.03 8.03
CA SER A 666 23.76 5.52 9.23
C SER A 666 24.67 5.80 10.41
N ASP A 667 25.87 5.23 10.44
CA ASP A 667 26.89 5.54 11.44
C ASP A 667 27.58 6.91 11.22
N GLY A 668 27.25 7.57 10.10
CA GLY A 668 27.75 8.89 9.74
C GLY A 668 27.23 10.03 10.62
N ASN A 669 27.83 11.21 10.46
CA ASN A 669 27.38 12.42 11.14
C ASN A 669 26.07 12.92 10.52
N ASN A 670 24.94 12.75 11.21
CA ASN A 670 23.61 13.20 10.76
C ASN A 670 23.43 14.72 10.63
N GLN A 671 24.45 15.51 10.99
CA GLN A 671 24.49 16.95 10.73
C GLN A 671 25.17 17.30 9.40
N ASP A 672 25.79 16.34 8.72
CA ASP A 672 26.35 16.55 7.40
C ASP A 672 25.23 16.70 6.37
N LYS A 673 25.33 17.69 5.48
CA LYS A 673 24.36 17.92 4.41
C LYS A 673 24.24 16.74 3.45
N TYR A 674 25.27 15.90 3.35
CA TYR A 674 25.27 14.69 2.54
C TYR A 674 25.01 13.42 3.35
N PHE A 675 24.59 13.52 4.61
CA PHE A 675 24.10 12.36 5.35
C PHE A 675 22.84 11.78 4.68
N VAL A 676 21.90 12.66 4.32
CA VAL A 676 20.80 12.34 3.41
C VAL A 676 21.21 12.74 2.01
N THR A 677 21.32 11.75 1.13
CA THR A 677 21.63 11.98 -0.29
C THR A 677 20.41 11.77 -1.18
N ASN A 678 20.62 12.04 -2.47
CA ASN A 678 19.65 11.86 -3.53
C ASN A 678 20.31 10.98 -4.59
N GLY A 679 19.62 9.92 -5.01
CA GLY A 679 20.11 9.05 -6.08
C GLY A 679 20.26 9.77 -7.41
N LEU A 680 20.98 9.13 -8.33
CA LEU A 680 21.22 9.63 -9.69
C LEU A 680 20.02 9.33 -10.60
N LEU A 681 18.79 9.50 -10.10
CA LEU A 681 17.57 8.91 -10.65
C LEU A 681 17.42 9.12 -12.15
N VAL A 682 17.57 10.35 -12.63
CA VAL A 682 17.40 10.67 -14.06
C VAL A 682 18.53 10.11 -14.90
N LYS A 683 19.78 10.18 -14.40
CA LYS A 683 20.92 9.57 -15.08
C LYS A 683 20.72 8.07 -15.25
N GLU A 684 20.23 7.40 -14.22
CA GLU A 684 19.95 5.96 -14.22
C GLU A 684 18.74 5.63 -15.13
N LEU A 685 17.66 6.40 -15.10
CA LEU A 685 16.50 6.25 -15.98
C LEU A 685 16.86 6.37 -17.47
N ILE A 686 17.70 7.36 -17.81
CA ILE A 686 18.15 7.58 -19.19
C ILE A 686 19.16 6.51 -19.61
N SER A 687 20.15 6.19 -18.76
CA SER A 687 21.24 5.28 -19.13
C SER A 687 20.88 3.80 -19.01
N GLY A 688 19.89 3.46 -18.19
CA GLY A 688 19.63 2.09 -17.75
C GLY A 688 20.67 1.55 -16.76
N GLN A 689 21.58 2.38 -16.21
CA GLN A 689 22.64 1.92 -15.32
C GLN A 689 22.26 2.17 -13.86
N LEU A 690 21.72 1.15 -13.20
CA LEU A 690 21.26 1.19 -11.81
C LEU A 690 22.44 1.23 -10.84
N GLN A 691 22.54 2.24 -9.98
CA GLN A 691 23.65 2.32 -9.02
C GLN A 691 23.45 1.35 -7.83
N THR A 692 24.43 0.48 -7.60
CA THR A 692 24.46 -0.56 -6.54
C THR A 692 25.72 -0.48 -5.66
N GLY A 693 26.49 0.59 -5.82
CA GLY A 693 27.66 0.94 -5.01
C GLY A 693 28.30 2.21 -5.56
N ASP A 694 29.30 2.76 -4.86
CA ASP A 694 29.89 4.07 -5.21
C ASP A 694 30.38 4.13 -6.65
N ASN A 695 30.93 3.01 -7.13
CA ASN A 695 31.39 2.83 -8.52
C ASN A 695 30.86 1.54 -9.14
N ARG A 696 29.70 1.04 -8.67
CA ARG A 696 29.10 -0.21 -9.14
C ARG A 696 27.71 0.04 -9.73
N PHE A 697 27.48 -0.56 -10.89
CA PHE A 697 26.24 -0.40 -11.64
C PHE A 697 25.73 -1.75 -12.15
N GLU A 698 24.42 -1.90 -12.13
CA GLU A 698 23.69 -2.99 -12.77
C GLU A 698 23.04 -2.47 -14.05
N SER A 699 23.20 -3.18 -15.16
CA SER A 699 22.64 -2.77 -16.45
C SER A 699 21.18 -3.23 -16.57
N ARG A 700 20.31 -2.32 -16.99
CA ARG A 700 18.88 -2.52 -17.26
C ARG A 700 18.47 -1.81 -18.56
N PRO A 701 17.32 -2.15 -19.16
CA PRO A 701 16.74 -1.34 -20.22
C PRO A 701 16.49 0.09 -19.73
N PRO A 702 16.82 1.11 -20.53
CA PRO A 702 16.43 2.51 -20.26
C PRO A 702 14.92 2.67 -20.11
N ALA A 703 14.50 3.64 -19.31
CA ALA A 703 13.10 3.77 -18.93
C ALA A 703 12.19 4.23 -20.09
N GLN A 704 11.17 3.43 -20.37
CA GLN A 704 10.09 3.74 -21.31
C GLN A 704 8.94 4.48 -20.63
N VAL A 705 9.27 5.58 -19.94
CA VAL A 705 8.31 6.46 -19.24
C VAL A 705 8.44 7.85 -19.82
N ALA A 706 7.31 8.53 -20.08
CA ALA A 706 7.31 9.92 -20.56
C ALA A 706 8.10 10.80 -19.58
N ILE A 707 9.07 11.58 -20.08
CA ILE A 707 9.94 12.37 -19.19
C ILE A 707 9.18 13.53 -18.52
N ALA A 708 8.12 14.00 -19.18
CA ALA A 708 7.29 15.13 -18.79
C ALA A 708 5.86 14.94 -19.30
N GLY A 709 4.89 15.57 -18.62
CA GLY A 709 3.47 15.50 -18.96
C GLY A 709 2.76 14.25 -18.45
N ASP A 710 1.65 13.93 -19.09
CA ASP A 710 0.78 12.81 -18.76
C ASP A 710 1.43 11.45 -19.10
N PRO A 711 0.96 10.34 -18.51
CA PRO A 711 1.43 8.98 -18.84
C PRO A 711 1.27 8.62 -20.33
N LEU A 712 2.16 7.76 -20.84
CA LEU A 712 2.26 7.42 -22.27
C LEU A 712 0.96 6.87 -22.87
N GLU A 713 0.12 6.22 -22.07
CA GLU A 713 -1.17 5.65 -22.49
C GLU A 713 -2.09 6.72 -23.08
N VAL A 714 -2.03 7.93 -22.51
CA VAL A 714 -2.76 9.10 -22.98
C VAL A 714 -1.85 10.14 -23.63
N ASN A 715 -0.54 9.92 -23.66
CA ASN A 715 0.49 10.84 -24.17
C ASN A 715 1.50 10.13 -25.10
N PRO A 716 1.04 9.46 -26.17
CA PRO A 716 1.86 8.51 -26.94
C PRO A 716 2.98 9.15 -27.77
N ASP A 717 2.94 10.46 -27.94
CA ASP A 717 3.92 11.22 -28.73
C ASP A 717 4.94 11.98 -27.86
N ALA A 718 4.81 11.91 -26.53
CA ALA A 718 5.84 12.46 -25.65
C ALA A 718 7.11 11.61 -25.70
N PRO A 719 8.30 12.23 -25.66
CA PRO A 719 9.52 11.45 -25.62
C PRO A 719 9.71 10.85 -24.22
N THR A 720 10.30 9.64 -24.19
CA THR A 720 10.57 8.89 -22.95
C THR A 720 11.99 9.13 -22.45
N TYR A 721 12.33 8.83 -21.18
CA TYR A 721 13.72 8.89 -20.70
C TYR A 721 14.71 8.16 -21.64
N ALA A 722 14.31 7.01 -22.20
CA ALA A 722 15.11 6.28 -23.18
C ALA A 722 15.44 7.11 -24.44
N ALA A 723 14.52 7.96 -24.92
CA ALA A 723 14.76 8.82 -26.07
C ALA A 723 15.85 9.87 -25.83
N TRP A 724 16.12 10.27 -24.57
CA TRP A 724 17.17 11.24 -24.25
C TRP A 724 18.59 10.67 -24.36
N GLN A 725 18.75 9.36 -24.55
CA GLN A 725 20.07 8.77 -24.78
C GLN A 725 20.79 9.37 -26.00
N SER A 726 20.05 9.84 -27.01
CA SER A 726 20.63 10.46 -28.21
C SER A 726 21.25 11.84 -27.97
N VAL A 727 20.91 12.50 -26.86
CA VAL A 727 21.29 13.89 -26.56
C VAL A 727 21.99 14.06 -25.21
N THR A 728 22.45 12.95 -24.62
CA THR A 728 23.18 12.93 -23.34
C THR A 728 24.57 12.29 -23.51
N GLY A 729 25.49 12.62 -22.59
CA GLY A 729 26.86 12.10 -22.59
C GLY A 729 27.87 12.94 -23.40
N ASP A 730 29.12 12.49 -23.44
CA ASP A 730 30.25 13.32 -23.91
C ASP A 730 30.14 13.74 -25.39
N ALA A 731 29.48 12.95 -26.22
CA ALA A 731 29.26 13.27 -27.63
C ALA A 731 28.27 14.43 -27.84
N SER A 732 27.42 14.72 -26.86
CA SER A 732 26.39 15.76 -26.92
C SER A 732 26.83 17.09 -26.32
N ARG A 733 28.08 17.18 -25.84
CA ARG A 733 28.67 18.42 -25.30
C ARG A 733 28.65 19.53 -26.35
N THR A 734 28.42 20.76 -25.91
CA THR A 734 28.40 21.95 -26.76
C THR A 734 29.29 23.06 -26.18
N THR A 735 29.35 24.21 -26.87
CA THR A 735 30.01 25.41 -26.36
C THR A 735 29.02 26.31 -25.62
N SER A 736 29.52 27.31 -24.90
CA SER A 736 28.66 28.33 -24.31
C SER A 736 27.82 29.03 -25.39
N LYS A 737 26.50 29.08 -25.13
CA LYS A 737 25.51 29.78 -25.95
C LYS A 737 24.78 30.85 -25.13
N THR A 738 25.34 31.28 -24.00
CA THR A 738 24.72 32.25 -23.08
C THR A 738 24.19 33.47 -23.84
N GLY A 739 22.93 33.83 -23.59
CA GLY A 739 22.20 34.92 -24.24
C GLY A 739 21.52 34.55 -25.58
N GLN A 740 21.86 33.42 -26.20
CA GLN A 740 21.19 32.92 -27.42
C GLN A 740 19.81 32.31 -27.09
N PRO A 741 18.83 32.37 -28.00
CA PRO A 741 17.51 31.77 -27.78
C PRO A 741 17.57 30.23 -27.73
N VAL A 742 16.65 29.63 -26.97
CA VAL A 742 16.47 28.17 -26.92
C VAL A 742 15.41 27.74 -27.94
N THR A 743 15.85 27.29 -29.11
CA THR A 743 14.98 26.94 -30.24
C THR A 743 15.00 25.47 -30.63
N VAL A 744 15.79 24.64 -29.94
CA VAL A 744 15.90 23.19 -30.25
C VAL A 744 14.70 22.43 -29.71
N THR A 745 14.23 21.44 -30.47
CA THR A 745 13.16 20.51 -30.06
C THR A 745 13.69 19.08 -29.96
N LEU A 746 12.99 18.22 -29.22
CA LEU A 746 13.24 16.78 -29.20
C LEU A 746 11.92 16.04 -29.42
N ASP A 747 11.88 15.15 -30.42
CA ASP A 747 10.71 14.31 -30.68
C ASP A 747 10.76 12.96 -29.96
N LYS A 748 9.68 12.18 -30.05
CA LYS A 748 9.56 10.85 -29.43
C LYS A 748 10.64 9.84 -29.84
N ALA A 749 11.27 10.03 -31.00
CA ALA A 749 12.34 9.18 -31.50
C ALA A 749 13.72 9.63 -31.01
N GLY A 750 13.79 10.69 -30.20
CA GLY A 750 15.05 11.29 -29.74
C GLY A 750 15.74 12.09 -30.85
N GLN A 751 15.03 12.53 -31.89
CA GLN A 751 15.62 13.33 -32.96
C GLN A 751 15.53 14.82 -32.61
N VAL A 752 16.65 15.51 -32.80
CA VAL A 752 16.75 16.95 -32.54
C VAL A 752 16.20 17.73 -33.72
N GLY A 753 15.25 18.63 -33.45
CA GLY A 753 14.68 19.55 -34.42
C GLY A 753 14.89 21.02 -34.06
N GLN A 754 14.09 21.88 -34.68
CA GLN A 754 13.99 23.30 -34.37
C GLN A 754 12.51 23.68 -34.24
N LEU A 755 12.21 24.61 -33.33
CA LEU A 755 10.93 25.29 -33.28
C LEU A 755 10.65 26.01 -34.61
N ASP A 756 9.37 26.14 -34.94
CA ASP A 756 8.94 27.09 -35.96
C ASP A 756 9.33 28.51 -35.50
N PRO A 757 10.12 29.28 -36.28
CA PRO A 757 10.47 30.66 -35.94
C PRO A 757 9.26 31.58 -35.70
N ALA A 758 8.08 31.21 -36.20
CA ALA A 758 6.83 31.93 -35.96
C ALA A 758 6.08 31.50 -34.68
N SER A 759 6.54 30.44 -33.99
CA SER A 759 5.88 29.96 -32.77
C SER A 759 6.06 30.96 -31.62
N PRO A 760 5.08 31.06 -30.69
CA PRO A 760 5.21 31.91 -29.52
C PRO A 760 6.48 31.62 -28.71
N GLU A 761 6.94 30.37 -28.70
CA GLU A 761 8.04 29.85 -27.87
C GLU A 761 9.44 30.23 -28.38
N ALA A 762 9.62 30.45 -29.68
CA ALA A 762 10.93 30.65 -30.31
C ALA A 762 11.72 31.85 -29.75
N GLY A 763 11.05 32.80 -29.11
CA GLY A 763 11.66 33.97 -28.46
C GLY A 763 11.52 34.04 -26.94
N LEU A 764 10.87 33.06 -26.28
CA LEU A 764 10.51 33.16 -24.85
C LEU A 764 11.70 32.94 -23.92
N VAL A 765 12.59 32.01 -24.27
CA VAL A 765 13.63 31.51 -23.37
C VAL A 765 15.00 31.66 -23.99
N ARG A 766 15.99 32.07 -23.18
CA ARG A 766 17.39 32.22 -23.60
C ARG A 766 18.30 31.33 -22.77
N GLN A 767 19.48 31.02 -23.27
CA GLN A 767 20.50 30.32 -22.49
C GLN A 767 21.03 31.25 -21.38
N GLY A 768 20.93 30.82 -20.12
CA GLY A 768 21.32 31.61 -18.95
C GLY A 768 22.74 31.35 -18.48
N SER A 769 23.14 30.08 -18.39
CA SER A 769 24.45 29.67 -17.86
C SER A 769 25.02 28.50 -18.67
N TYR A 770 26.35 28.36 -18.67
CA TYR A 770 27.05 27.24 -19.30
C TYR A 770 27.87 26.50 -18.23
N ILE A 771 27.69 25.19 -18.14
CA ILE A 771 28.35 24.32 -17.18
C ILE A 771 29.52 23.61 -17.87
N PRO A 772 30.79 24.03 -17.66
CA PRO A 772 31.93 23.46 -18.37
C PRO A 772 32.21 22.00 -18.01
N GLU A 773 31.83 21.56 -16.81
CA GLU A 773 32.02 20.20 -16.32
C GLU A 773 31.30 19.19 -17.21
N THR A 774 30.04 19.46 -17.55
CA THR A 774 29.24 18.58 -18.43
C THR A 774 29.14 19.09 -19.87
N GLY A 775 29.54 20.33 -20.15
CA GLY A 775 29.49 20.91 -21.50
C GLY A 775 28.08 21.27 -21.97
N HIS A 776 27.17 21.60 -21.05
CA HIS A 776 25.77 21.91 -21.35
C HIS A 776 25.35 23.29 -20.84
N ASN A 777 24.44 23.92 -21.57
CA ASN A 777 23.82 25.19 -21.21
C ASN A 777 22.53 24.95 -20.42
N ILE A 778 22.27 25.81 -19.45
CA ILE A 778 21.03 25.86 -18.67
C ILE A 778 20.26 27.11 -19.11
N PRO A 779 18.99 26.99 -19.55
CA PRO A 779 18.10 28.11 -19.84
C PRO A 779 17.98 29.10 -18.68
N ASP A 780 17.76 30.37 -18.99
CA ASP A 780 17.69 31.45 -18.01
C ASP A 780 16.55 31.28 -17.01
N VAL A 781 15.40 30.74 -17.45
CA VAL A 781 14.27 30.39 -16.59
C VAL A 781 14.65 29.32 -15.54
N PHE A 782 15.38 28.27 -15.96
CA PHE A 782 15.87 27.24 -15.04
C PHE A 782 17.01 27.74 -14.17
N TRP A 783 17.95 28.51 -14.73
CA TRP A 783 19.06 29.06 -13.97
C TRP A 783 18.58 30.01 -12.85
N ARG A 784 17.58 30.85 -13.14
CA ARG A 784 16.95 31.71 -12.13
C ARG A 784 16.23 30.89 -11.07
N TYR A 785 15.49 29.86 -11.46
CA TYR A 785 14.86 28.95 -10.51
C TYR A 785 15.87 28.22 -9.61
N LEU A 786 17.02 27.82 -10.14
CA LEU A 786 18.05 27.10 -9.40
C LEU A 786 18.89 28.01 -8.48
N THR A 787 19.10 29.28 -8.85
CA THR A 787 20.09 30.15 -8.17
C THR A 787 19.54 31.42 -7.55
N GLN A 788 18.30 31.80 -7.86
CA GLN A 788 17.67 33.05 -7.42
C GLN A 788 16.29 32.83 -6.79
N ASN A 789 15.90 31.57 -6.55
CA ASN A 789 14.63 31.23 -5.93
C ASN A 789 14.74 31.29 -4.40
N GLN A 790 14.41 32.46 -3.85
CA GLN A 790 14.37 32.69 -2.41
C GLN A 790 12.94 32.61 -1.88
N GLY A 791 12.78 32.02 -0.70
CA GLY A 791 11.47 31.83 -0.09
C GLY A 791 11.55 31.40 1.37
N PRO A 792 10.40 31.22 2.03
CA PRO A 792 10.34 30.73 3.41
C PRO A 792 10.85 29.28 3.51
N LEU A 793 11.70 29.04 4.51
CA LEU A 793 12.37 27.79 4.81
C LEU A 793 12.38 27.52 6.32
N LEU A 794 12.42 26.25 6.70
CA LEU A 794 12.56 25.83 8.09
C LEU A 794 13.99 25.34 8.36
N THR A 795 14.86 26.23 8.84
CA THR A 795 16.29 25.92 9.05
C THR A 795 16.64 25.51 10.49
N GLY A 796 15.70 25.60 11.43
CA GLY A 796 15.90 25.30 12.86
C GLY A 796 14.96 24.20 13.39
N PRO A 797 15.14 23.74 14.64
CA PRO A 797 14.27 22.73 15.26
C PRO A 797 12.85 23.25 15.56
N GLY A 798 12.68 24.57 15.72
CA GLY A 798 11.39 25.22 15.96
C GLY A 798 10.61 25.58 14.68
N PRO A 799 9.38 26.12 14.80
CA PRO A 799 8.48 26.44 13.70
C PRO A 799 8.82 27.75 12.95
N GLU A 800 9.94 28.39 13.29
CA GLU A 800 10.32 29.70 12.77
C GLU A 800 10.81 29.60 11.33
N LEU A 801 10.16 30.35 10.44
CA LEU A 801 10.57 30.45 9.03
C LEU A 801 11.67 31.49 8.86
N THR A 802 12.68 31.14 8.07
CA THR A 802 13.71 32.06 7.56
C THR A 802 13.55 32.22 6.06
N THR A 803 13.92 33.37 5.51
CA THR A 803 13.98 33.55 4.05
C THR A 803 15.38 33.14 3.57
N GLY A 804 15.45 32.24 2.59
CA GLY A 804 16.72 31.80 2.01
C GLY A 804 16.54 31.05 0.70
N ASP A 805 17.64 30.49 0.20
CA ASP A 805 17.67 29.78 -1.08
C ASP A 805 16.89 28.47 -0.97
N VAL A 806 15.77 28.39 -1.70
CA VAL A 806 14.87 27.24 -1.68
C VAL A 806 15.57 26.00 -2.23
N VAL A 807 16.31 26.19 -3.31
CA VAL A 807 16.98 25.12 -4.06
C VAL A 807 18.48 25.18 -3.82
N ASP A 808 19.05 24.17 -3.14
CA ASP A 808 20.48 23.89 -3.22
C ASP A 808 20.71 23.06 -4.50
N TRP A 809 20.98 23.75 -5.61
CA TRP A 809 20.83 23.15 -6.93
C TRP A 809 21.75 21.94 -7.19
N LEU A 810 23.00 21.97 -6.71
CA LEU A 810 23.92 20.83 -6.87
C LEU A 810 23.47 19.64 -6.02
N TYR A 811 23.01 19.90 -4.81
CA TYR A 811 22.48 18.86 -3.92
C TYR A 811 21.19 18.23 -4.49
N SER A 812 20.23 19.06 -4.91
CA SER A 812 18.90 18.61 -5.32
C SER A 812 18.86 18.09 -6.75
N THR A 813 19.48 18.78 -7.71
CA THR A 813 19.37 18.46 -9.15
C THR A 813 20.60 17.77 -9.72
N GLY A 814 21.79 18.09 -9.20
CA GLY A 814 23.06 17.69 -9.81
C GLY A 814 23.39 18.49 -11.07
N LEU A 815 24.32 17.99 -11.88
CA LEU A 815 24.75 18.66 -13.11
C LEU A 815 23.78 18.37 -14.28
N PRO A 816 23.65 19.27 -15.27
CA PRO A 816 22.81 19.03 -16.44
C PRO A 816 23.40 17.90 -17.30
N LEU A 817 22.54 16.99 -17.76
CA LEU A 817 22.91 15.84 -18.59
C LEU A 817 22.78 16.12 -20.10
N SER A 818 22.02 17.15 -20.47
CA SER A 818 21.82 17.58 -21.86
C SER A 818 21.55 19.08 -21.94
N GLU A 819 21.47 19.61 -23.16
CA GLU A 819 20.76 20.87 -23.41
C GLU A 819 19.27 20.76 -23.02
N ALA A 820 18.58 21.89 -22.86
CA ALA A 820 17.13 21.91 -22.74
C ALA A 820 16.46 21.85 -24.11
N PHE A 821 15.37 21.09 -24.23
CA PHE A 821 14.63 20.89 -25.47
C PHE A 821 13.16 21.20 -25.28
N TRP A 822 12.56 21.86 -26.26
CA TRP A 822 11.11 21.96 -26.36
C TRP A 822 10.53 20.63 -26.82
N VAL A 823 9.53 20.12 -26.10
CA VAL A 823 8.81 18.89 -26.43
C VAL A 823 7.32 19.19 -26.48
N ASN A 824 6.60 18.60 -27.43
CA ASN A 824 5.15 18.60 -27.40
C ASN A 824 4.71 17.43 -26.52
N THR A 825 3.91 17.72 -25.51
CA THR A 825 3.43 16.72 -24.56
C THR A 825 2.02 17.09 -24.10
N ARG A 826 1.23 16.10 -23.70
CA ARG A 826 -0.03 16.35 -23.02
C ARG A 826 0.21 16.61 -21.54
N VAL A 827 -0.52 17.57 -20.98
CA VAL A 827 -0.56 17.86 -19.54
C VAL A 827 -2.03 18.10 -19.19
N GLY A 828 -2.60 17.26 -18.32
CA GLY A 828 -4.03 17.30 -18.02
C GLY A 828 -4.91 17.05 -19.25
N GLY A 829 -4.44 16.22 -20.19
CA GLY A 829 -5.10 15.90 -21.45
C GLY A 829 -4.95 16.95 -22.55
N VAL A 830 -4.30 18.08 -22.27
CA VAL A 830 -4.11 19.17 -23.24
C VAL A 830 -2.69 19.12 -23.81
N GLU A 831 -2.59 19.02 -25.14
CA GLU A 831 -1.32 19.09 -25.84
C GLU A 831 -0.75 20.52 -25.80
N GLN A 832 0.48 20.67 -25.31
CA GLN A 832 1.17 21.95 -25.25
C GLN A 832 2.70 21.77 -25.29
N PRO A 833 3.45 22.80 -25.75
CA PRO A 833 4.89 22.79 -25.70
C PRO A 833 5.41 22.99 -24.27
N VAL A 834 6.31 22.11 -23.84
CA VAL A 834 6.98 22.17 -22.55
C VAL A 834 8.49 22.14 -22.79
N LEU A 835 9.23 23.07 -22.19
CA LEU A 835 10.69 23.03 -22.23
C LEU A 835 11.17 22.07 -21.14
N VAL A 836 12.01 21.09 -21.49
CA VAL A 836 12.46 20.03 -20.58
C VAL A 836 13.98 19.98 -20.54
N GLN A 837 14.56 19.89 -19.34
CA GLN A 837 15.98 19.60 -19.17
C GLN A 837 16.22 18.54 -18.08
N PRO A 838 16.85 17.39 -18.43
CA PRO A 838 17.35 16.44 -17.44
C PRO A 838 18.67 16.89 -16.81
N PHE A 839 18.73 16.76 -15.49
CA PHE A 839 19.92 16.83 -14.65
C PHE A 839 20.17 15.45 -14.04
N GLU A 840 21.30 15.23 -13.38
CA GLU A 840 21.64 13.91 -12.81
C GLU A 840 20.54 13.31 -11.92
N ARG A 841 19.85 14.15 -11.13
CA ARG A 841 18.90 13.73 -10.09
C ARG A 841 17.46 14.16 -10.34
N ARG A 842 17.24 15.17 -11.19
CA ARG A 842 15.94 15.82 -11.42
C ARG A 842 15.73 16.15 -12.89
N VAL A 843 14.47 16.23 -13.28
CA VAL A 843 14.05 16.85 -14.54
C VAL A 843 13.41 18.19 -14.18
N LEU A 844 13.81 19.27 -14.85
CA LEU A 844 13.10 20.54 -14.78
C LEU A 844 12.23 20.72 -16.03
N THR A 845 11.00 21.20 -15.82
CA THR A 845 10.07 21.55 -16.88
C THR A 845 9.74 23.03 -16.81
N TYR A 846 9.54 23.68 -17.97
CA TYR A 846 9.01 25.04 -18.06
C TYR A 846 7.79 25.09 -18.98
N THR A 847 6.68 25.56 -18.42
CA THR A 847 5.38 25.67 -19.10
C THR A 847 4.92 27.14 -19.04
N PRO A 848 5.03 27.91 -20.14
CA PRO A 848 4.77 29.35 -20.13
C PRO A 848 3.34 29.73 -19.71
N SER A 849 2.37 28.87 -20.03
CA SER A 849 0.94 29.05 -19.74
C SER A 849 0.59 28.91 -18.26
N ASN A 850 1.46 28.32 -17.44
CA ASN A 850 1.22 28.17 -16.01
C ASN A 850 1.32 29.53 -15.27
N PRO A 851 0.66 29.67 -14.10
CA PRO A 851 0.88 30.82 -13.24
C PRO A 851 2.36 30.93 -12.82
N ALA A 852 2.86 32.14 -12.60
CA ALA A 852 4.29 32.41 -12.41
C ALA A 852 5.00 31.50 -11.39
N ALA A 853 4.35 31.17 -10.27
CA ALA A 853 4.89 30.28 -9.22
C ALA A 853 5.04 28.80 -9.63
N TYR A 854 4.42 28.40 -10.75
CA TYR A 854 4.36 27.04 -11.28
C TYR A 854 4.85 26.96 -12.73
N GLN A 855 5.49 28.02 -13.22
CA GLN A 855 6.06 28.01 -14.56
C GLN A 855 7.26 27.09 -14.67
N VAL A 856 8.07 26.97 -13.61
CA VAL A 856 9.16 25.98 -13.52
C VAL A 856 8.82 24.97 -12.44
N GLU A 857 8.85 23.69 -12.79
CA GLU A 857 8.53 22.60 -11.88
C GLU A 857 9.55 21.46 -11.97
N MET A 858 9.66 20.68 -10.90
CA MET A 858 10.38 19.40 -10.95
C MET A 858 9.42 18.32 -11.47
N GLY A 859 9.91 17.49 -12.40
CA GLY A 859 9.18 16.31 -12.86
C GLY A 859 8.95 15.30 -11.74
N ASN A 860 7.97 14.40 -11.91
CA ASN A 860 7.67 13.34 -10.94
C ASN A 860 8.67 12.17 -11.00
N VAL A 861 9.96 12.51 -10.97
CA VAL A 861 11.08 11.58 -11.19
C VAL A 861 11.11 10.45 -10.18
N GLY A 862 10.72 10.70 -8.92
CA GLY A 862 10.71 9.65 -7.90
C GLY A 862 9.68 8.57 -8.20
N ARG A 863 8.50 8.95 -8.70
CA ARG A 863 7.48 8.00 -9.20
C ARG A 863 7.98 7.23 -10.42
N HIS A 864 8.54 7.94 -11.40
CA HIS A 864 9.05 7.32 -12.63
C HIS A 864 10.18 6.32 -12.32
N TYR A 865 11.07 6.68 -11.39
CA TYR A 865 12.16 5.81 -10.97
C TYR A 865 11.67 4.58 -10.20
N TYR A 866 10.72 4.76 -9.26
CA TYR A 866 10.13 3.63 -8.55
C TYR A 866 9.48 2.64 -9.53
N GLN A 867 8.70 3.14 -10.48
CA GLN A 867 8.10 2.33 -11.54
C GLN A 867 9.16 1.58 -12.36
N TRP A 868 10.20 2.27 -12.83
CA TRP A 868 11.28 1.66 -13.62
C TRP A 868 12.09 0.62 -12.82
N ARG A 869 12.35 0.88 -11.54
CA ARG A 869 13.19 0.03 -10.69
C ARG A 869 12.48 -1.22 -10.20
N TYR A 870 11.17 -1.17 -9.95
CA TYR A 870 10.43 -2.25 -9.30
C TYR A 870 9.33 -2.86 -10.17
N LEU A 871 8.64 -2.06 -10.99
CA LEU A 871 7.46 -2.52 -11.73
C LEU A 871 7.77 -2.96 -13.16
N ASN A 872 8.73 -2.30 -13.82
CA ASN A 872 9.06 -2.54 -15.23
C ASN A 872 10.34 -3.37 -15.47
N SER A 873 11.04 -3.79 -14.41
CA SER A 873 12.31 -4.53 -14.50
C SER A 873 12.18 -6.05 -14.53
N ILE A 874 10.96 -6.57 -14.72
CA ILE A 874 10.76 -7.95 -15.14
C ILE A 874 11.18 -8.01 -16.61
N PRO A 875 12.19 -8.80 -17.00
CA PRO A 875 12.53 -8.94 -18.41
C PRO A 875 11.28 -9.35 -19.19
N ALA A 876 10.96 -8.62 -20.26
CA ALA A 876 10.21 -9.24 -21.33
C ALA A 876 11.00 -10.50 -21.74
N SER A 877 10.38 -11.65 -21.54
CA SER A 877 10.89 -13.01 -21.80
C SER A 877 11.77 -13.13 -23.04
#